data_AF-A0AAE3TCI1-F1
#
_entry.id   AF-A0AAE3TCI1-F1
#
_cell.length_a   1.000
_cell.length_b   1.000
_cell.length_c   1.000
_cell.angle_alpha   90.00
_cell.angle_beta   90.00
_cell.angle_gamma   90.00
#
_symmetry.space_group_name_H-M   'P 1'
#
loop_
_entity.id
_entity.type
_entity.pdbx_description
1 polymer ?
#
loop_
_entity_poly.entity_id
_entity_poly.type
_entity_poly.pdbx_seq_one_letter_code
_entity_poly.pdbx_strand_id
1 'polypeptide(L)'
;MKAFLKLLRILFFFAVYFCIALLVVAFGLQGWPVGGQMLFAFGVPVILVSWQEKRRSRKIATKSIAEGSLEIRTSRPEPVPRPSAYENRIERERERTREANASKAPVAVQSYSPPKQDYAEIVRAGKSAAPALAAAAERNQPLRTVSSKSTRSTKSGWVPSGETASVAGRNIGGMVYVGTPPLLNTYGYRDKCRAYIDPSLSVARSGADKSGEGMPYWPGYSDISPQCRATYLDWLASGRNDASYNPGYMFLYFYGLERRFFVDQSNEDAKDIVQEVRRLQSLYPDNHSVRRYLGEFLDIAMLAETDVDAIEPIFERQGWELPFSLKYAIGARIDKGENLSADWLLSWFICHPETNLRTPAARCRDEFIALFRMRFDRRFPDGLKVTKPRKSLTASYRAASSEFQGSLNPTVDGKPVPDISGLRKPVEIAQVLADEVMNELDKLSRFLGRNPDARGSVEAHALLPSELWQSFPSEEMDRLKTWANEIVERGGLVPLKEVIVRLEGETSGKIGKRQMTGAADALARLGFGLAPDPRFALRSPKPEEPVVLFSLGEPIERLEDVSVNYRSALMELALGSFVAHADGRIAEPERKVLEDQVSATVLSDQERRRLRANLEWFLAVPPDMTLLRRKLKEVGQDSQAAIRAALVGAAHADGIIHSDEVASIEKVYKALGLDPALAYSDLHAGEITDGPRTVRASQPGRAGEAIPDLEKASGPKLDASRIAAIRSDTERVSSVLGQIFDVEEEESGLSATANQSQLAGLDPKHGALVLELVNREHWSETEFEKICASHGLMAAGALEVVNEWGFEIYDEALLDEYDGYDVSPEIAEAIKKMMETEVADVETQTT
;
A
#
# COMPACT_ATOMS: atom_id res chain seq x y z
N MET A 1 6.76 -13.91 -15.45
CA MET A 1 7.73 -14.99 -15.80
C MET A 1 8.70 -15.42 -14.67
N LYS A 2 9.89 -14.83 -14.44
CA LYS A 2 10.95 -15.42 -13.55
C LYS A 2 10.53 -15.82 -12.12
N ALA A 3 9.60 -15.11 -11.49
CA ALA A 3 9.07 -15.45 -10.16
C ALA A 3 8.12 -16.67 -10.20
N PHE A 4 7.29 -16.78 -11.23
CA PHE A 4 6.34 -17.88 -11.44
C PHE A 4 7.05 -19.22 -11.60
N LEU A 5 8.09 -19.30 -12.46
CA LEU A 5 8.96 -20.48 -12.58
C LEU A 5 9.78 -20.81 -11.32
N LYS A 6 9.81 -19.92 -10.31
CA LYS A 6 10.33 -20.22 -8.97
C LYS A 6 9.23 -20.83 -8.08
N LEU A 7 8.02 -20.28 -8.10
CA LEU A 7 6.87 -20.79 -7.35
C LEU A 7 6.52 -22.22 -7.77
N LEU A 8 6.28 -22.45 -9.07
CA LEU A 8 5.91 -23.76 -9.63
C LEU A 8 6.98 -24.83 -9.34
N ARG A 9 8.26 -24.44 -9.37
CA ARG A 9 9.38 -25.32 -8.97
C ARG A 9 9.37 -25.66 -7.48
N ILE A 10 9.09 -24.68 -6.62
CA ILE A 10 9.01 -24.88 -5.16
C ILE A 10 7.87 -25.85 -4.83
N LEU A 11 6.71 -25.68 -5.46
CA LEU A 11 5.56 -26.58 -5.32
C LEU A 11 5.90 -28.00 -5.81
N PHE A 12 6.51 -28.14 -6.99
CA PHE A 12 6.91 -29.45 -7.54
C PHE A 12 7.87 -30.20 -6.60
N PHE A 13 8.96 -29.57 -6.15
CA PHE A 13 9.88 -30.25 -5.23
C PHE A 13 9.29 -30.47 -3.84
N PHE A 14 8.37 -29.61 -3.38
CA PHE A 14 7.64 -29.85 -2.14
C PHE A 14 6.77 -31.11 -2.25
N ALA A 15 5.99 -31.26 -3.32
CA ALA A 15 5.17 -32.45 -3.57
C ALA A 15 6.03 -33.73 -3.65
N VAL A 16 7.15 -33.70 -4.39
CA VAL A 16 8.09 -34.84 -4.48
C VAL A 16 8.64 -35.23 -3.11
N TYR A 17 9.13 -34.27 -2.32
CA TYR A 17 9.65 -34.58 -0.98
C TYR A 17 8.55 -34.97 0.02
N PHE A 18 7.32 -34.45 -0.13
CA PHE A 18 6.17 -34.82 0.67
C PHE A 18 5.75 -36.28 0.42
N CYS A 19 5.65 -36.71 -0.84
CA CYS A 19 5.39 -38.12 -1.17
C CYS A 19 6.49 -39.06 -0.63
N ILE A 20 7.76 -38.65 -0.70
CA ILE A 20 8.88 -39.40 -0.10
C ILE A 20 8.75 -39.45 1.44
N ALA A 21 8.40 -38.34 2.09
CA ALA A 21 8.20 -38.27 3.54
C ALA A 21 7.00 -39.12 3.99
N LEU A 22 5.90 -39.17 3.22
CA LEU A 22 4.77 -40.06 3.47
C LEU A 22 5.14 -41.54 3.36
N LEU A 23 5.97 -41.93 2.37
CA LEU A 23 6.49 -43.30 2.29
C LEU A 23 7.37 -43.65 3.51
N VAL A 24 8.21 -42.72 3.96
CA VAL A 24 9.03 -42.91 5.18
C VAL A 24 8.15 -42.99 6.44
N VAL A 25 7.04 -42.24 6.52
CA VAL A 25 6.06 -42.38 7.61
C VAL A 25 5.37 -43.74 7.55
N ALA A 26 4.85 -44.13 6.39
CA ALA A 26 4.08 -45.35 6.18
C ALA A 26 4.88 -46.64 6.44
N PHE A 27 6.18 -46.67 6.10
CA PHE A 27 7.02 -47.88 6.22
C PHE A 27 8.11 -47.79 7.30
N GLY A 28 8.51 -46.59 7.73
CA GLY A 28 9.67 -46.39 8.62
C GLY A 28 9.37 -45.77 9.99
N LEU A 29 8.22 -45.08 10.17
CA LEU A 29 7.89 -44.35 11.40
C LEU A 29 6.56 -44.79 12.03
N GLN A 30 6.08 -46.01 11.75
CA GLN A 30 4.81 -46.53 12.32
C GLN A 30 4.78 -46.52 13.86
N GLY A 31 5.93 -46.63 14.53
CA GLY A 31 6.06 -46.55 15.99
C GLY A 31 6.15 -45.13 16.58
N TRP A 32 6.03 -44.07 15.77
CA TRP A 32 6.03 -42.68 16.26
C TRP A 32 4.61 -42.17 16.57
N PRO A 33 4.45 -41.25 17.55
CA PRO A 33 3.17 -40.58 17.77
C PRO A 33 2.70 -39.82 16.51
N VAL A 34 1.39 -39.78 16.28
CA VAL A 34 0.79 -39.14 15.08
C VAL A 34 1.25 -37.68 14.89
N GLY A 35 1.36 -36.90 15.97
CA GLY A 35 1.90 -35.53 15.90
C GLY A 35 3.36 -35.47 15.43
N GLY A 36 4.18 -36.47 15.78
CA GLY A 36 5.56 -36.61 15.30
C GLY A 36 5.63 -37.07 13.84
N GLN A 37 4.74 -37.97 13.42
CA GLN A 37 4.58 -38.38 12.02
C GLN A 37 4.16 -37.19 11.14
N MET A 38 3.21 -36.36 11.58
CA MET A 38 2.79 -35.14 10.89
C MET A 38 3.92 -34.09 10.83
N LEU A 39 4.64 -33.86 11.94
CA LEU A 39 5.81 -32.97 11.96
C LEU A 39 6.92 -33.44 11.00
N PHE A 40 7.12 -34.75 10.85
CA PHE A 40 8.04 -35.31 9.87
C PHE A 40 7.53 -35.11 8.43
N ALA A 41 6.29 -35.53 8.17
CA ALA A 41 5.65 -35.48 6.85
C ALA A 41 5.64 -34.07 6.24
N PHE A 42 5.27 -33.05 7.02
CA PHE A 42 5.21 -31.66 6.54
C PHE A 42 6.52 -30.89 6.76
N GLY A 43 7.25 -31.13 7.85
CA GLY A 43 8.45 -30.36 8.20
C GLY A 43 9.67 -30.69 7.34
N VAL A 44 9.91 -31.97 7.04
CA VAL A 44 11.09 -32.40 6.27
C VAL A 44 11.08 -31.86 4.83
N PRO A 45 9.95 -31.89 4.08
CA PRO A 45 9.87 -31.28 2.75
C PRO A 45 10.19 -29.78 2.74
N VAL A 46 9.66 -28.99 3.69
CA VAL A 46 9.97 -27.53 3.78
C VAL A 46 11.48 -27.30 3.92
N ILE A 47 12.14 -28.07 4.80
CA ILE A 47 13.58 -27.96 5.04
C ILE A 47 14.37 -28.35 3.78
N LEU A 48 13.98 -29.43 3.10
CA LEU A 48 14.64 -29.90 1.87
C LEU A 48 14.51 -28.91 0.71
N VAL A 49 13.30 -28.39 0.44
CA VAL A 49 13.09 -27.37 -0.61
C VAL A 49 13.84 -26.08 -0.28
N SER A 50 13.81 -25.62 0.98
CA SER A 50 14.56 -24.44 1.43
C SER A 50 16.06 -24.60 1.22
N TRP A 51 16.62 -25.78 1.56
CA TRP A 51 18.03 -26.09 1.34
C TRP A 51 18.38 -26.18 -0.16
N GLN A 52 17.51 -26.79 -0.97
CA GLN A 52 17.68 -26.92 -2.42
C GLN A 52 17.64 -25.56 -3.12
N GLU A 53 16.69 -24.69 -2.78
CA GLU A 53 16.61 -23.32 -3.31
C GLU A 53 17.80 -22.46 -2.86
N LYS A 54 18.25 -22.60 -1.61
CA LYS A 54 19.46 -21.92 -1.11
C LYS A 54 20.72 -22.39 -1.85
N ARG A 55 20.82 -23.68 -2.18
CA ARG A 55 21.90 -24.26 -2.99
C ARG A 55 21.82 -23.86 -4.47
N ARG A 56 20.61 -23.76 -5.05
CA ARG A 56 20.39 -23.27 -6.41
C ARG A 56 20.68 -21.77 -6.53
N SER A 57 20.25 -20.97 -5.57
CA SER A 57 20.54 -19.52 -5.52
C SER A 57 22.04 -19.25 -5.45
N ARG A 58 22.78 -20.02 -4.62
CA ARG A 58 24.26 -19.99 -4.59
C ARG A 58 24.87 -20.37 -5.94
N LYS A 59 24.39 -21.40 -6.63
CA LYS A 59 24.85 -21.78 -7.98
C LYS A 59 24.56 -20.72 -9.05
N ILE A 60 23.40 -20.07 -8.98
CA ILE A 60 23.06 -18.98 -9.91
C ILE A 60 23.98 -17.78 -9.68
N ALA A 61 24.24 -17.42 -8.41
CA ALA A 61 25.19 -16.37 -8.07
C ALA A 61 26.63 -16.68 -8.54
N THR A 62 27.12 -17.93 -8.40
CA THR A 62 28.43 -18.29 -8.98
C THR A 62 28.43 -18.32 -10.50
N LYS A 63 27.30 -18.62 -11.17
CA LYS A 63 27.19 -18.54 -12.63
C LYS A 63 27.21 -17.08 -13.12
N SER A 64 26.45 -16.18 -12.49
CA SER A 64 26.47 -14.75 -12.84
C SER A 64 27.82 -14.08 -12.53
N ILE A 65 28.53 -14.52 -11.48
CA ILE A 65 29.92 -14.09 -11.21
C ILE A 65 30.89 -14.65 -12.26
N ALA A 66 30.70 -15.88 -12.75
CA ALA A 66 31.51 -16.46 -13.82
C ALA A 66 31.25 -15.79 -15.19
N GLU A 67 30.03 -15.35 -15.44
CA GLU A 67 29.64 -14.63 -16.67
C GLU A 67 30.13 -13.17 -16.62
N GLY A 68 29.92 -12.45 -15.51
CA GLY A 68 30.46 -11.10 -15.32
C GLY A 68 31.99 -11.01 -15.22
N SER A 69 32.71 -12.13 -15.04
CA SER A 69 34.19 -12.18 -15.08
C SER A 69 34.77 -12.63 -16.43
N LEU A 70 33.92 -12.76 -17.46
CA LEU A 70 34.37 -12.88 -18.86
C LEU A 70 34.58 -11.51 -19.51
N GLU A 71 33.81 -10.49 -19.15
CA GLU A 71 33.95 -9.12 -19.68
C GLU A 71 35.12 -8.34 -19.06
N ILE A 72 35.54 -8.68 -17.83
CA ILE A 72 36.62 -7.99 -17.12
C ILE A 72 37.88 -8.88 -17.06
N ARG A 73 38.63 -8.95 -18.16
CA ARG A 73 39.74 -9.91 -18.32
C ARG A 73 41.06 -9.33 -18.88
N THR A 74 41.61 -8.32 -18.22
CA THR A 74 42.96 -7.76 -18.53
C THR A 74 43.90 -7.64 -17.31
N SER A 75 43.90 -8.62 -16.41
CA SER A 75 45.04 -8.86 -15.50
C SER A 75 45.11 -10.32 -15.01
N ARG A 76 46.31 -10.73 -14.58
CA ARG A 76 46.73 -12.13 -14.35
C ARG A 76 46.47 -12.59 -12.89
N PRO A 77 45.89 -13.78 -12.65
CA PRO A 77 45.59 -14.25 -11.29
C PRO A 77 46.75 -14.99 -10.60
N GLU A 78 46.80 -14.88 -9.27
CA GLU A 78 47.62 -15.71 -8.36
C GLU A 78 46.86 -16.95 -7.84
N PRO A 79 47.54 -17.94 -7.23
CA PRO A 79 46.93 -19.22 -6.86
C PRO A 79 46.14 -19.22 -5.54
N VAL A 80 45.11 -20.08 -5.48
CA VAL A 80 44.24 -20.27 -4.30
C VAL A 80 44.99 -20.98 -3.16
N PRO A 81 44.85 -20.53 -1.89
CA PRO A 81 45.50 -21.17 -0.74
C PRO A 81 44.89 -22.54 -0.39
N ARG A 82 45.71 -23.42 0.18
CA ARG A 82 45.28 -24.71 0.77
C ARG A 82 44.78 -24.51 2.21
N PRO A 83 43.89 -25.38 2.74
CA PRO A 83 43.46 -25.33 4.13
C PRO A 83 44.66 -25.43 5.08
N SER A 84 44.56 -24.75 6.22
CA SER A 84 45.69 -24.46 7.09
C SER A 84 46.02 -25.61 8.04
N ALA A 85 47.25 -25.62 8.56
CA ALA A 85 47.66 -26.54 9.63
C ALA A 85 46.92 -26.27 10.96
N TYR A 86 46.26 -25.12 11.09
CA TYR A 86 45.52 -24.69 12.28
C TYR A 86 44.14 -25.36 12.39
N GLU A 87 43.38 -25.42 11.29
CA GLU A 87 42.10 -26.15 11.22
C GLU A 87 42.31 -27.63 11.55
N ASN A 88 43.36 -28.22 10.97
CA ASN A 88 43.82 -29.58 11.25
C ASN A 88 44.38 -29.79 12.68
N ARG A 89 44.54 -28.74 13.50
CA ARG A 89 44.82 -28.85 14.95
C ARG A 89 43.52 -28.80 15.75
N ILE A 90 42.62 -27.87 15.44
CA ILE A 90 41.34 -27.70 16.13
C ILE A 90 40.49 -28.97 16.08
N GLU A 91 40.43 -29.67 14.95
CA GLU A 91 39.67 -30.93 14.85
C GLU A 91 40.22 -31.99 15.84
N ARG A 92 41.55 -32.15 15.92
CA ARG A 92 42.22 -33.10 16.82
C ARG A 92 42.09 -32.74 18.31
N GLU A 93 41.96 -31.46 18.64
CA GLU A 93 41.68 -31.03 20.02
C GLU A 93 40.21 -31.29 20.40
N ARG A 94 39.27 -31.14 19.46
CA ARG A 94 37.85 -31.50 19.65
C ARG A 94 37.66 -33.01 19.81
N GLU A 95 38.39 -33.83 19.04
CA GLU A 95 38.39 -35.29 19.17
C GLU A 95 38.86 -35.74 20.56
N ARG A 96 40.04 -35.29 21.00
CA ARG A 96 40.57 -35.55 22.36
C ARG A 96 39.61 -35.12 23.47
N THR A 97 38.91 -34.00 23.29
CA THR A 97 37.93 -33.50 24.27
C THR A 97 36.65 -34.35 24.30
N ARG A 98 36.29 -35.03 23.21
CA ARG A 98 35.20 -36.02 23.20
C ARG A 98 35.62 -37.32 23.88
N GLU A 99 36.80 -37.83 23.56
CA GLU A 99 37.36 -39.06 24.15
C GLU A 99 37.50 -38.94 25.68
N ALA A 100 38.08 -37.84 26.17
CA ALA A 100 38.27 -37.58 27.60
C ALA A 100 36.96 -37.43 28.41
N ASN A 101 35.83 -37.11 27.73
CA ASN A 101 34.51 -37.03 28.35
C ASN A 101 33.74 -38.35 28.26
N ALA A 102 34.06 -39.23 27.31
CA ALA A 102 33.47 -40.57 27.21
C ALA A 102 34.00 -41.55 28.27
N SER A 103 35.17 -41.27 28.86
CA SER A 103 35.93 -42.21 29.70
C SER A 103 35.79 -42.00 31.22
N LYS A 104 34.68 -41.42 31.72
CA LYS A 104 34.43 -41.22 33.15
C LYS A 104 33.05 -41.72 33.58
N ALA A 105 33.03 -42.79 34.37
CA ALA A 105 31.83 -43.29 35.03
C ALA A 105 31.42 -42.38 36.22
N PRO A 106 30.11 -42.27 36.55
CA PRO A 106 29.64 -41.39 37.60
C PRO A 106 29.90 -41.98 39.00
N VAL A 107 30.42 -41.15 39.91
CA VAL A 107 30.44 -41.41 41.35
C VAL A 107 29.47 -40.44 42.03
N ALA A 108 28.56 -40.97 42.85
CA ALA A 108 27.56 -40.17 43.53
C ALA A 108 28.16 -39.35 44.68
N VAL A 109 27.77 -38.08 44.78
CA VAL A 109 28.08 -37.19 45.92
C VAL A 109 26.79 -36.47 46.32
N GLN A 110 26.60 -36.28 47.63
CA GLN A 110 25.35 -35.75 48.20
C GLN A 110 25.11 -34.28 47.87
N SER A 111 23.83 -33.89 47.82
CA SER A 111 23.38 -32.53 47.57
C SER A 111 23.69 -31.58 48.74
N TYR A 112 24.49 -30.55 48.50
CA TYR A 112 24.67 -29.41 49.39
C TYR A 112 23.86 -28.21 48.90
N SER A 113 23.02 -27.64 49.78
CA SER A 113 22.28 -26.40 49.52
C SER A 113 22.88 -25.24 50.31
N PRO A 114 23.45 -24.22 49.65
CA PRO A 114 23.81 -22.96 50.31
C PRO A 114 22.55 -22.20 50.79
N PRO A 115 22.66 -21.35 51.83
CA PRO A 115 21.54 -20.52 52.26
C PRO A 115 21.20 -19.44 51.22
N LYS A 116 19.91 -19.12 51.08
CA LYS A 116 19.47 -17.96 50.29
C LYS A 116 19.89 -16.67 51.00
N GLN A 117 20.67 -15.83 50.34
CA GLN A 117 20.87 -14.43 50.72
C GLN A 117 20.02 -13.55 49.81
N ASP A 118 19.16 -12.71 50.39
CA ASP A 118 18.35 -11.76 49.62
C ASP A 118 19.11 -10.44 49.41
N TYR A 119 19.67 -10.27 48.22
CA TYR A 119 20.37 -9.06 47.82
C TYR A 119 19.44 -7.82 47.77
N ALA A 120 18.12 -8.00 47.65
CA ALA A 120 17.16 -6.89 47.73
C ALA A 120 16.95 -6.39 49.16
N GLU A 121 17.31 -7.17 50.18
CA GLU A 121 17.36 -6.72 51.59
C GLU A 121 18.67 -5.97 51.87
N ILE A 122 19.80 -6.45 51.34
CA ILE A 122 21.12 -5.80 51.44
C ILE A 122 21.10 -4.40 50.79
N VAL A 123 20.52 -4.25 49.59
CA VAL A 123 20.36 -2.95 48.91
C VAL A 123 19.45 -2.00 49.70
N ARG A 124 18.44 -2.53 50.39
CA ARG A 124 17.52 -1.74 51.23
C ARG A 124 18.20 -1.24 52.50
N ALA A 125 19.03 -2.08 53.12
CA ALA A 125 19.87 -1.70 54.26
C ALA A 125 20.95 -0.67 53.87
N GLY A 126 21.54 -0.78 52.68
CA GLY A 126 22.49 0.21 52.16
C GLY A 126 21.89 1.62 52.07
N LYS A 127 20.65 1.74 51.57
CA LYS A 127 19.95 3.04 51.48
C LYS A 127 19.56 3.64 52.84
N SER A 128 19.35 2.84 53.89
CA SER A 128 19.04 3.36 55.24
C SER A 128 20.28 3.63 56.11
N ALA A 129 21.40 2.93 55.87
CA ALA A 129 22.62 3.07 56.67
C ALA A 129 23.56 4.22 56.26
N ALA A 130 23.38 4.80 55.07
CA ALA A 130 24.32 5.78 54.50
C ALA A 130 24.70 6.96 55.41
N PRO A 131 23.77 7.64 56.13
CA PRO A 131 24.13 8.75 57.02
C PRO A 131 24.94 8.31 58.25
N ALA A 132 24.66 7.11 58.77
CA ALA A 132 25.35 6.57 59.95
C ALA A 132 26.78 6.09 59.63
N LEU A 133 26.99 5.56 58.42
CA LEU A 133 28.30 5.13 57.94
C LEU A 133 29.24 6.31 57.67
N ALA A 134 28.73 7.44 57.15
CA ALA A 134 29.52 8.67 57.00
C ALA A 134 30.10 9.15 58.35
N ALA A 135 29.26 9.23 59.39
CA ALA A 135 29.67 9.64 60.75
C ALA A 135 30.58 8.64 61.50
N ALA A 136 30.77 7.44 60.94
CA ALA A 136 31.72 6.43 61.41
C ALA A 136 33.07 6.48 60.65
N ALA A 137 33.06 6.88 59.38
CA ALA A 137 34.25 6.97 58.53
C ALA A 137 35.22 8.08 59.01
N GLU A 138 34.71 9.24 59.42
CA GLU A 138 35.53 10.35 59.95
C GLU A 138 36.31 9.98 61.22
N ARG A 139 35.85 8.97 61.98
CA ARG A 139 36.40 8.61 63.30
C ARG A 139 37.59 7.63 63.26
N ASN A 140 38.00 7.17 62.08
CA ASN A 140 39.05 6.16 61.90
C ASN A 140 40.17 6.60 60.92
N GLN A 141 40.69 7.82 61.06
CA GLN A 141 41.96 8.22 60.43
C GLN A 141 43.15 7.92 61.37
N PRO A 142 44.02 6.93 61.06
CA PRO A 142 45.26 6.72 61.79
C PRO A 142 46.31 7.78 61.41
N LEU A 143 46.85 8.48 62.40
CA LEU A 143 47.93 9.46 62.23
C LEU A 143 49.17 8.81 61.57
N ARG A 144 49.55 9.27 60.38
CA ARG A 144 50.78 8.85 59.71
C ARG A 144 51.99 9.66 60.22
N THR A 145 52.92 8.96 60.86
CA THR A 145 54.29 9.47 61.06
C THR A 145 55.02 9.58 59.72
N VAL A 146 55.81 10.66 59.58
CA VAL A 146 56.54 10.95 58.34
C VAL A 146 57.85 10.17 58.29
N SER A 147 58.10 9.46 57.17
CA SER A 147 59.44 9.04 56.78
C SER A 147 59.58 9.14 55.27
N SER A 148 60.62 9.84 54.81
CA SER A 148 60.78 10.23 53.41
C SER A 148 61.72 9.32 52.64
N LYS A 149 61.25 8.76 51.51
CA LYS A 149 62.09 8.47 50.33
C LYS A 149 61.23 8.34 49.06
N SER A 150 61.79 8.79 47.94
CA SER A 150 61.05 8.98 46.69
C SER A 150 60.98 7.70 45.85
N THR A 151 59.76 7.30 45.48
CA THR A 151 59.49 6.44 44.33
C THR A 151 58.12 6.81 43.74
N ARG A 152 57.94 6.70 42.42
CA ARG A 152 56.70 7.14 41.74
C ARG A 152 55.50 6.33 42.22
N SER A 153 54.47 7.02 42.72
CA SER A 153 53.19 6.41 43.08
C SER A 153 52.40 6.05 41.82
N THR A 154 52.40 4.78 41.43
CA THR A 154 51.34 4.25 40.55
C THR A 154 50.05 4.16 41.35
N LYS A 155 49.08 5.03 41.06
CA LYS A 155 47.71 4.89 41.59
C LYS A 155 47.17 3.50 41.20
N SER A 156 46.56 2.80 42.16
CA SER A 156 45.93 1.49 41.95
C SER A 156 44.44 1.65 42.15
N GLY A 157 43.64 1.32 41.14
CA GLY A 157 42.18 1.52 41.11
C GLY A 157 41.73 2.22 39.82
N TRP A 158 40.58 2.89 39.89
CA TRP A 158 40.04 3.71 38.81
C TRP A 158 40.87 4.98 38.58
N VAL A 159 41.06 5.35 37.32
CA VAL A 159 41.63 6.63 36.89
C VAL A 159 40.54 7.38 36.12
N PRO A 160 40.06 8.54 36.61
CA PRO A 160 38.93 9.28 36.00
C PRO A 160 39.29 9.93 34.66
N SER A 161 38.29 10.49 33.97
CA SER A 161 38.40 11.11 32.64
C SER A 161 39.47 12.21 32.53
N GLY A 162 39.54 13.10 33.52
CA GLY A 162 40.53 14.18 33.60
C GLY A 162 41.94 13.78 34.05
N GLU A 163 42.17 12.49 34.35
CA GLU A 163 43.50 11.97 34.71
C GLU A 163 44.10 11.08 33.60
N THR A 164 45.29 10.52 33.86
CA THR A 164 46.05 9.75 32.88
C THR A 164 46.86 8.66 33.54
N ALA A 165 46.66 7.42 33.08
CA ALA A 165 47.47 6.27 33.48
C ALA A 165 48.69 6.09 32.57
N SER A 166 49.74 5.49 33.11
CA SER A 166 50.96 5.10 32.38
C SER A 166 51.30 3.64 32.63
N VAL A 167 51.23 2.80 31.60
CA VAL A 167 51.45 1.34 31.68
C VAL A 167 52.44 0.91 30.59
N ALA A 168 53.44 0.09 30.94
CA ALA A 168 54.45 -0.44 30.01
C ALA A 168 55.08 0.63 29.07
N GLY A 169 55.37 1.82 29.61
CA GLY A 169 55.97 2.95 28.89
C GLY A 169 55.00 3.80 28.06
N ARG A 170 53.68 3.50 28.08
CA ARG A 170 52.65 4.18 27.29
C ARG A 170 51.75 5.03 28.19
N ASN A 171 51.48 6.26 27.78
CA ASN A 171 50.31 7.01 28.25
C ASN A 171 49.06 6.36 27.63
N ILE A 172 48.06 6.01 28.44
CA ILE A 172 46.82 5.35 27.99
C ILE A 172 45.54 6.14 28.34
N GLY A 173 45.69 7.40 28.75
CA GLY A 173 44.60 8.26 29.19
C GLY A 173 43.91 7.80 30.47
N GLY A 174 42.71 8.35 30.71
CA GLY A 174 41.83 8.01 31.84
C GLY A 174 40.62 7.15 31.44
N MET A 175 39.70 7.00 32.38
CA MET A 175 38.52 6.11 32.37
C MET A 175 38.87 4.61 32.36
N VAL A 176 39.91 4.22 33.10
CA VAL A 176 40.44 2.85 33.16
C VAL A 176 40.73 2.41 34.59
N TYR A 177 40.61 1.10 34.88
CA TYR A 177 41.17 0.52 36.10
C TYR A 177 42.60 0.03 35.84
N VAL A 178 43.54 0.44 36.69
CA VAL A 178 44.95 0.01 36.62
C VAL A 178 45.40 -0.48 37.99
N GLY A 179 46.08 -1.62 38.03
CA GLY A 179 46.57 -2.23 39.27
C GLY A 179 46.24 -3.72 39.37
N THR A 180 46.46 -4.31 40.54
CA THR A 180 46.18 -5.73 40.77
C THR A 180 44.68 -6.02 40.60
N PRO A 181 44.28 -6.94 39.70
CA PRO A 181 42.87 -7.25 39.46
C PRO A 181 42.26 -7.94 40.69
N PRO A 182 41.06 -7.51 41.16
CA PRO A 182 40.35 -8.23 42.21
C PRO A 182 39.92 -9.63 41.72
N LEU A 183 39.90 -10.58 42.64
CA LEU A 183 39.39 -11.93 42.39
C LEU A 183 37.87 -11.96 42.57
N LEU A 184 37.17 -12.48 41.58
CA LEU A 184 35.73 -12.71 41.58
C LEU A 184 35.48 -14.17 41.95
N ASN A 185 34.51 -14.42 42.83
CA ASN A 185 34.13 -15.77 43.27
C ASN A 185 32.83 -16.22 42.58
N THR A 186 32.91 -16.40 41.26
CA THR A 186 31.74 -16.65 40.41
C THR A 186 31.62 -18.15 40.13
N TYR A 187 30.47 -18.74 40.48
CA TYR A 187 30.22 -20.20 40.42
C TYR A 187 31.27 -21.09 41.14
N GLY A 188 31.98 -20.55 42.13
CA GLY A 188 32.99 -21.27 42.91
C GLY A 188 34.40 -21.30 42.30
N TYR A 189 34.61 -20.68 41.14
CA TYR A 189 35.92 -20.44 40.57
C TYR A 189 36.41 -19.02 40.94
N ARG A 190 37.74 -18.84 41.01
CA ARG A 190 38.39 -17.57 41.36
C ARG A 190 38.97 -16.91 40.11
N ASP A 191 38.11 -16.25 39.36
CA ASP A 191 38.51 -15.54 38.13
C ASP A 191 39.08 -14.15 38.47
N LYS A 192 40.01 -13.65 37.65
CA LYS A 192 40.49 -12.26 37.73
C LYS A 192 39.51 -11.32 37.02
N CYS A 193 39.22 -10.17 37.62
CA CYS A 193 38.41 -9.14 36.96
C CYS A 193 39.09 -8.61 35.68
N ARG A 194 38.38 -8.72 34.55
CA ARG A 194 38.77 -8.43 33.17
C ARG A 194 38.93 -6.94 32.90
N ALA A 195 38.20 -6.10 33.64
CA ALA A 195 38.23 -4.65 33.57
C ALA A 195 39.55 -4.01 34.04
N TYR A 196 40.40 -4.77 34.74
CA TYR A 196 41.65 -4.28 35.34
C TYR A 196 42.86 -4.51 34.44
N ILE A 197 43.57 -3.42 34.15
CA ILE A 197 44.89 -3.43 33.49
C ILE A 197 45.94 -3.74 34.56
N ASP A 198 46.41 -4.98 34.60
CA ASP A 198 47.41 -5.50 35.54
C ASP A 198 48.84 -5.11 35.10
N PRO A 199 49.49 -4.10 35.73
CA PRO A 199 50.79 -3.60 35.27
C PRO A 199 51.95 -4.56 35.58
N SER A 200 51.70 -5.68 36.27
CA SER A 200 52.71 -6.69 36.58
C SER A 200 52.95 -7.69 35.43
N LEU A 201 52.04 -7.76 34.45
CA LEU A 201 52.08 -8.75 33.39
C LEU A 201 52.94 -8.30 32.21
N SER A 202 53.67 -9.25 31.61
CA SER A 202 54.52 -8.98 30.44
C SER A 202 53.72 -8.42 29.25
N VAL A 203 54.21 -7.31 28.70
CA VAL A 203 53.70 -6.59 27.52
C VAL A 203 54.80 -6.58 26.44
N ALA A 204 54.44 -6.79 25.18
CA ALA A 204 55.39 -6.69 24.07
C ALA A 204 55.83 -5.23 23.79
N ARG A 205 56.94 -5.05 23.07
CA ARG A 205 57.49 -3.71 22.78
C ARG A 205 56.50 -2.84 22.00
N SER A 206 55.84 -3.41 20.99
CA SER A 206 54.85 -2.75 20.13
C SER A 206 53.71 -3.70 19.81
N GLY A 207 52.49 -3.19 19.78
CA GLY A 207 51.33 -3.87 19.23
C GLY A 207 51.48 -4.15 17.73
N ALA A 208 50.74 -5.15 17.26
CA ALA A 208 50.70 -5.56 15.85
C ALA A 208 49.44 -6.38 15.52
N ASP A 209 48.84 -7.02 16.53
CA ASP A 209 47.67 -7.89 16.40
C ASP A 209 46.36 -7.07 16.31
N LYS A 210 46.27 -6.14 15.35
CA LYS A 210 45.05 -5.32 15.15
C LYS A 210 43.84 -6.19 14.81
N SER A 211 44.06 -7.29 14.09
CA SER A 211 43.06 -8.31 13.74
C SER A 211 42.52 -9.07 14.96
N GLY A 212 43.26 -9.13 16.07
CA GLY A 212 42.85 -9.81 17.30
C GLY A 212 42.93 -11.33 17.20
N GLU A 213 43.82 -11.86 16.36
CA GLU A 213 44.06 -13.29 16.15
C GLU A 213 44.48 -14.01 17.44
N GLY A 214 45.12 -13.29 18.38
CA GLY A 214 45.48 -13.79 19.71
C GLY A 214 44.43 -13.58 20.80
N MET A 215 43.22 -13.07 20.48
CA MET A 215 42.17 -12.82 21.48
C MET A 215 41.07 -13.90 21.48
N PRO A 216 40.65 -14.40 22.66
CA PRO A 216 39.45 -15.22 22.78
C PRO A 216 38.19 -14.36 22.70
N TYR A 217 37.04 -14.98 22.41
CA TYR A 217 35.75 -14.30 22.19
C TYR A 217 35.29 -13.41 23.37
N TRP A 218 35.58 -13.83 24.61
CA TRP A 218 35.50 -12.98 25.80
C TRP A 218 36.92 -12.74 26.33
N PRO A 219 37.59 -11.65 25.93
CA PRO A 219 38.93 -11.35 26.38
C PRO A 219 38.97 -10.93 27.86
N GLY A 220 40.13 -11.05 28.47
CA GLY A 220 40.48 -10.47 29.77
C GLY A 220 41.93 -10.03 29.72
N TYR A 221 42.26 -8.86 30.25
CA TYR A 221 43.63 -8.31 30.11
C TYR A 221 44.70 -9.25 30.68
N SER A 222 44.33 -10.03 31.70
CA SER A 222 45.19 -11.05 32.30
C SER A 222 45.47 -12.25 31.39
N ASP A 223 44.52 -12.61 30.54
CA ASP A 223 44.47 -13.91 29.85
C ASP A 223 44.94 -13.84 28.40
N ILE A 224 44.87 -12.65 27.79
CA ILE A 224 45.39 -12.39 26.44
C ILE A 224 46.93 -12.40 26.41
N SER A 225 47.50 -12.55 25.21
CA SER A 225 48.96 -12.61 25.04
C SER A 225 49.66 -11.27 25.33
N PRO A 226 50.99 -11.26 25.58
CA PRO A 226 51.78 -10.02 25.66
C PRO A 226 51.67 -9.12 24.42
N GLN A 227 51.43 -9.71 23.24
CA GLN A 227 51.26 -9.00 21.97
C GLN A 227 49.88 -8.32 21.89
N CYS A 228 48.84 -9.01 22.35
CA CYS A 228 47.49 -8.45 22.45
C CYS A 228 47.45 -7.35 23.52
N ARG A 229 48.13 -7.52 24.67
CA ARG A 229 48.30 -6.45 25.68
C ARG A 229 48.97 -5.21 25.10
N ALA A 230 50.05 -5.38 24.33
CA ALA A 230 50.72 -4.24 23.69
C ALA A 230 49.77 -3.53 22.71
N THR A 231 49.06 -4.30 21.88
CA THR A 231 48.09 -3.78 20.90
C THR A 231 46.93 -3.04 21.56
N TYR A 232 46.40 -3.55 22.67
CA TYR A 232 45.37 -2.87 23.47
C TYR A 232 45.88 -1.55 24.07
N LEU A 233 47.06 -1.55 24.68
CA LEU A 233 47.63 -0.33 25.27
C LEU A 233 48.01 0.70 24.20
N ASP A 234 48.42 0.27 23.00
CA ASP A 234 48.64 1.16 21.85
C ASP A 234 47.33 1.76 21.31
N TRP A 235 46.21 1.02 21.36
CA TRP A 235 44.87 1.55 21.00
C TRP A 235 44.34 2.56 22.02
N LEU A 236 44.56 2.32 23.32
CA LEU A 236 44.27 3.32 24.35
C LEU A 236 45.13 4.59 24.15
N ALA A 237 46.43 4.40 23.91
CA ALA A 237 47.38 5.50 23.69
C ALA A 237 47.10 6.34 22.43
N SER A 238 46.47 5.76 21.39
CA SER A 238 46.03 6.48 20.19
C SER A 238 44.73 7.28 20.39
N GLY A 239 44.19 7.34 21.61
CA GLY A 239 42.98 8.08 21.93
C GLY A 239 41.69 7.32 21.60
N ARG A 240 41.75 6.00 21.41
CA ARG A 240 40.55 5.13 21.26
C ARG A 240 39.66 5.49 20.07
N ASN A 241 40.25 5.99 18.98
CA ASN A 241 39.54 6.48 17.78
C ASN A 241 39.76 5.63 16.52
N ASP A 242 40.66 4.65 16.54
CA ASP A 242 40.92 3.80 15.39
C ASP A 242 39.99 2.57 15.38
N ALA A 243 38.97 2.61 14.52
CA ALA A 243 38.02 1.50 14.31
C ALA A 243 38.61 0.30 13.56
N SER A 244 39.83 0.39 13.01
CA SER A 244 40.51 -0.76 12.35
C SER A 244 41.01 -1.82 13.35
N TYR A 245 40.89 -1.57 14.66
CA TYR A 245 41.21 -2.53 15.71
C TYR A 245 40.00 -3.43 15.99
N ASN A 246 40.26 -4.73 16.18
CA ASN A 246 39.26 -5.71 16.58
C ASN A 246 38.45 -5.21 17.80
N PRO A 247 37.10 -5.19 17.73
CA PRO A 247 36.25 -4.70 18.82
C PRO A 247 36.44 -5.37 20.19
N GLY A 248 37.09 -6.55 20.27
CA GLY A 248 37.52 -7.14 21.53
C GLY A 248 38.43 -6.22 22.37
N TYR A 249 39.24 -5.37 21.71
CA TYR A 249 40.03 -4.33 22.39
C TYR A 249 39.16 -3.21 22.95
N MET A 250 38.12 -2.79 22.22
CA MET A 250 37.12 -1.85 22.74
C MET A 250 36.34 -2.48 23.91
N PHE A 251 35.98 -3.77 23.83
CA PHE A 251 35.27 -4.45 24.91
C PHE A 251 36.09 -4.53 26.21
N LEU A 252 37.39 -4.79 26.14
CA LEU A 252 38.28 -4.73 27.33
C LEU A 252 38.24 -3.37 28.04
N TYR A 253 38.10 -2.28 27.28
CA TYR A 253 37.95 -0.93 27.81
C TYR A 253 36.53 -0.68 28.34
N PHE A 254 35.50 -1.09 27.58
CA PHE A 254 34.10 -0.99 27.97
C PHE A 254 33.80 -1.74 29.28
N TYR A 255 34.44 -2.88 29.57
CA TYR A 255 34.31 -3.57 30.86
C TYR A 255 34.69 -2.69 32.06
N GLY A 256 35.59 -1.72 31.88
CA GLY A 256 35.89 -0.69 32.88
C GLY A 256 34.72 0.29 33.07
N LEU A 257 34.18 0.82 31.97
CA LEU A 257 33.04 1.75 31.98
C LEU A 257 31.78 1.10 32.59
N GLU A 258 31.47 -0.11 32.12
CA GLU A 258 30.45 -1.05 32.57
C GLU A 258 30.50 -1.28 34.08
N ARG A 259 31.68 -1.65 34.59
CA ARG A 259 31.90 -1.86 36.02
C ARG A 259 31.73 -0.57 36.82
N ARG A 260 32.32 0.55 36.35
CA ARG A 260 32.32 1.81 37.09
C ARG A 260 30.91 2.38 37.27
N PHE A 261 30.06 2.19 36.26
CA PHE A 261 28.65 2.58 36.30
C PHE A 261 27.81 1.67 37.22
N PHE A 262 27.85 0.35 37.01
CA PHE A 262 26.90 -0.57 37.67
C PHE A 262 27.36 -1.14 39.03
N VAL A 263 28.66 -1.37 39.20
CA VAL A 263 29.22 -2.06 40.38
C VAL A 263 29.78 -1.08 41.39
N ASP A 264 30.54 -0.08 40.92
CA ASP A 264 31.08 0.99 41.78
C ASP A 264 30.04 2.10 42.04
N GLN A 265 29.04 2.25 41.17
CA GLN A 265 27.92 3.21 41.28
C GLN A 265 28.36 4.67 41.49
N SER A 266 29.36 5.10 40.70
CA SER A 266 29.91 6.46 40.77
C SER A 266 29.06 7.47 40.00
N ASN A 267 28.31 8.30 40.75
CA ASN A 267 27.57 9.44 40.19
C ASN A 267 28.50 10.51 39.58
N GLU A 268 29.76 10.59 40.02
CA GLU A 268 30.73 11.58 39.52
C GLU A 268 31.23 11.25 38.10
N ASP A 269 31.40 9.97 37.79
CA ASP A 269 31.89 9.51 36.47
C ASP A 269 30.75 9.23 35.46
N ALA A 270 29.50 9.12 35.94
CA ALA A 270 28.35 8.62 35.16
C ALA A 270 28.19 9.31 33.80
N LYS A 271 28.14 10.64 33.79
CA LYS A 271 27.91 11.45 32.58
C LYS A 271 29.01 11.29 31.53
N ASP A 272 30.26 11.25 31.97
CA ASP A 272 31.42 11.05 31.08
C ASP A 272 31.41 9.63 30.52
N ILE A 273 31.08 8.63 31.35
CA ILE A 273 30.90 7.24 30.92
C ILE A 273 29.80 7.12 29.86
N VAL A 274 28.63 7.73 30.07
CA VAL A 274 27.50 7.67 29.12
C VAL A 274 27.87 8.34 27.79
N GLN A 275 28.61 9.45 27.81
CA GLN A 275 29.13 10.09 26.59
C GLN A 275 30.16 9.22 25.86
N GLU A 276 31.11 8.62 26.57
CA GLU A 276 32.11 7.72 25.99
C GLU A 276 31.45 6.46 25.40
N VAL A 277 30.47 5.86 26.08
CA VAL A 277 29.72 4.69 25.56
C VAL A 277 28.95 5.06 24.28
N ARG A 278 28.32 6.24 24.21
CA ARG A 278 27.73 6.75 22.95
C ARG A 278 28.79 6.87 21.85
N ARG A 279 29.96 7.48 22.13
CA ARG A 279 31.07 7.61 21.16
C ARG A 279 31.56 6.24 20.66
N LEU A 280 31.74 5.27 21.55
CA LEU A 280 32.14 3.90 21.20
C LEU A 280 31.10 3.16 20.36
N GLN A 281 29.81 3.38 20.61
CA GLN A 281 28.73 2.82 19.81
C GLN A 281 28.73 3.41 18.38
N SER A 282 28.90 4.74 18.25
CA SER A 282 29.04 5.42 16.96
C SER A 282 30.33 5.06 16.20
N LEU A 283 31.39 4.63 16.90
CA LEU A 283 32.67 4.23 16.29
C LEU A 283 32.62 2.85 15.62
N TYR A 284 31.68 1.98 16.02
CA TYR A 284 31.54 0.61 15.51
C TYR A 284 30.09 0.29 15.08
N PRO A 285 29.48 1.08 14.18
CA PRO A 285 28.03 1.05 13.91
C PRO A 285 27.55 -0.31 13.38
N ASP A 286 28.31 -0.95 12.48
CA ASP A 286 27.93 -2.23 11.89
C ASP A 286 27.99 -3.40 12.89
N ASN A 287 28.79 -3.29 13.95
CA ASN A 287 29.06 -4.42 14.83
C ASN A 287 27.84 -4.76 15.71
N HIS A 288 27.24 -5.92 15.47
CA HIS A 288 26.07 -6.41 16.19
C HIS A 288 26.29 -6.53 17.70
N SER A 289 27.46 -6.99 18.15
CA SER A 289 27.78 -7.12 19.58
C SER A 289 27.92 -5.75 20.24
N VAL A 290 28.50 -4.77 19.56
CA VAL A 290 28.59 -3.39 20.07
C VAL A 290 27.20 -2.76 20.16
N ARG A 291 26.42 -2.79 19.08
CA ARG A 291 25.03 -2.31 19.06
C ARG A 291 24.20 -2.92 20.19
N ARG A 292 24.33 -4.23 20.42
CA ARG A 292 23.67 -4.92 21.54
C ARG A 292 24.15 -4.43 22.90
N TYR A 293 25.41 -4.67 23.27
CA TYR A 293 25.86 -4.51 24.65
C TYR A 293 25.96 -3.04 25.10
N LEU A 294 26.33 -2.14 24.19
CA LEU A 294 26.34 -0.70 24.50
C LEU A 294 24.93 -0.11 24.40
N GLY A 295 24.03 -0.71 23.60
CA GLY A 295 22.59 -0.39 23.62
C GLY A 295 21.93 -0.78 24.95
N GLU A 296 22.09 -2.03 25.39
CA GLU A 296 21.61 -2.52 26.69
C GLU A 296 22.19 -1.73 27.88
N PHE A 297 23.40 -1.17 27.75
CA PHE A 297 23.96 -0.24 28.72
C PHE A 297 23.22 1.12 28.69
N LEU A 298 23.10 1.73 27.51
CA LEU A 298 22.53 3.07 27.35
C LEU A 298 21.04 3.12 27.70
N ASP A 299 20.26 2.09 27.36
CA ASP A 299 18.85 1.94 27.74
C ASP A 299 18.64 2.04 29.26
N ILE A 300 19.58 1.49 30.05
CA ILE A 300 19.52 1.50 31.52
C ILE A 300 20.18 2.76 32.09
N ALA A 301 21.26 3.25 31.50
CA ALA A 301 21.88 4.51 31.92
C ALA A 301 20.94 5.71 31.70
N MET A 302 20.08 5.66 30.68
CA MET A 302 19.04 6.66 30.46
C MET A 302 18.07 6.79 31.65
N LEU A 303 17.83 5.72 32.45
CA LEU A 303 17.02 5.80 33.68
C LEU A 303 17.65 6.62 34.81
N ALA A 304 18.97 6.80 34.77
CA ALA A 304 19.72 7.49 35.83
C ALA A 304 19.95 8.98 35.52
N GLU A 305 19.95 9.36 34.23
CA GLU A 305 20.30 10.71 33.77
C GLU A 305 19.19 11.46 33.03
N THR A 306 18.20 10.75 32.45
CA THR A 306 17.18 11.37 31.57
C THR A 306 15.89 11.63 32.34
N ASP A 307 15.39 12.86 32.26
CA ASP A 307 14.01 13.18 32.65
C ASP A 307 13.02 12.40 31.75
N VAL A 308 11.98 11.81 32.36
CA VAL A 308 10.86 11.15 31.65
C VAL A 308 10.25 12.06 30.59
N ASP A 309 10.19 13.35 30.89
CA ASP A 309 9.53 14.36 30.07
C ASP A 309 10.45 14.86 28.94
N ALA A 310 11.74 14.51 28.97
CA ALA A 310 12.72 14.72 27.90
C ALA A 310 12.91 13.50 26.97
N ILE A 311 12.17 12.40 27.18
CA ILE A 311 12.15 11.26 26.24
C ILE A 311 11.12 11.54 25.14
N GLU A 312 11.55 11.50 23.88
CA GLU A 312 10.71 11.72 22.70
C GLU A 312 10.07 10.42 22.15
N PRO A 313 8.94 10.50 21.43
CA PRO A 313 8.34 9.36 20.71
C PRO A 313 9.24 8.84 19.58
N ILE A 314 9.31 7.51 19.45
CA ILE A 314 10.10 6.79 18.43
C ILE A 314 9.17 6.31 17.30
N PHE A 315 9.38 6.81 16.07
CA PHE A 315 8.59 6.45 14.88
C PHE A 315 9.30 5.46 13.93
N GLU A 316 10.22 4.64 14.46
CA GLU A 316 10.98 3.64 13.69
C GLU A 316 11.19 2.34 14.50
N ARG A 317 11.06 1.19 13.82
CA ARG A 317 11.18 -0.13 14.47
C ARG A 317 12.66 -0.52 14.65
N GLN A 318 13.18 -0.23 15.84
CA GLN A 318 14.58 -0.51 16.21
C GLN A 318 14.86 -2.00 16.51
N GLY A 319 13.84 -2.85 16.68
CA GLY A 319 14.06 -4.27 17.01
C GLY A 319 12.82 -5.18 17.01
N TRP A 320 12.97 -6.32 17.68
CA TRP A 320 11.93 -7.35 17.86
C TRP A 320 11.11 -7.19 19.14
N GLU A 321 11.58 -6.37 20.09
CA GLU A 321 10.85 -5.96 21.29
C GLU A 321 10.59 -4.45 21.27
N LEU A 322 9.60 -3.99 22.04
CA LEU A 322 9.43 -2.58 22.37
C LEU A 322 10.72 -2.01 23.01
N PRO A 323 11.25 -0.85 22.56
CA PRO A 323 12.39 -0.17 23.16
C PRO A 323 12.18 0.11 24.65
N PHE A 324 13.25 0.03 25.45
CA PHE A 324 13.14 0.15 26.90
C PHE A 324 12.80 1.59 27.33
N SER A 325 13.40 2.59 26.67
CA SER A 325 13.04 4.01 26.81
C SER A 325 11.54 4.26 26.62
N LEU A 326 10.94 3.66 25.59
CA LEU A 326 9.51 3.76 25.28
C LEU A 326 8.62 3.08 26.33
N LYS A 327 9.02 1.89 26.82
CA LYS A 327 8.36 1.21 27.95
C LYS A 327 8.32 2.10 29.21
N TYR A 328 9.45 2.75 29.53
CA TYR A 328 9.58 3.66 30.66
C TYR A 328 8.77 4.96 30.48
N ALA A 329 8.91 5.63 29.33
CA ALA A 329 8.28 6.91 29.03
C ALA A 329 6.74 6.84 29.02
N ILE A 330 6.16 5.78 28.45
CA ILE A 330 4.70 5.59 28.44
C ILE A 330 4.21 5.07 29.80
N GLY A 331 4.93 4.14 30.43
CA GLY A 331 4.58 3.63 31.76
C GLY A 331 4.53 4.75 32.80
N ALA A 332 5.49 5.66 32.79
CA ALA A 332 5.55 6.80 33.70
C ALA A 332 4.35 7.75 33.54
N ARG A 333 3.97 8.08 32.30
CA ARG A 333 2.78 8.91 31.99
C ARG A 333 1.48 8.24 32.48
N ILE A 334 1.37 6.93 32.31
CA ILE A 334 0.26 6.12 32.86
C ILE A 334 0.26 6.09 34.41
N ASP A 335 1.41 6.24 35.09
CA ASP A 335 1.47 6.37 36.55
C ASP A 335 1.09 7.76 37.06
N LYS A 336 1.54 8.81 36.35
CA LYS A 336 1.12 10.20 36.54
C LYS A 336 -0.39 10.39 36.31
N GLY A 337 -1.02 9.49 35.54
CA GLY A 337 -2.44 9.49 35.22
C GLY A 337 -2.79 10.25 33.94
N GLU A 338 -1.80 10.53 33.10
CA GLU A 338 -1.94 11.22 31.82
C GLU A 338 -2.62 10.33 30.77
N ASN A 339 -3.40 10.95 29.89
CA ASN A 339 -3.87 10.30 28.66
C ASN A 339 -2.78 10.37 27.59
N LEU A 340 -2.65 9.32 26.77
CA LEU A 340 -1.65 9.29 25.69
C LEU A 340 -2.11 10.15 24.51
N SER A 341 -1.20 10.94 23.94
CA SER A 341 -1.41 11.64 22.67
C SER A 341 -1.31 10.68 21.47
N ALA A 342 -1.71 11.16 20.29
CA ALA A 342 -1.54 10.45 19.02
C ALA A 342 -0.10 9.90 18.85
N ASP A 343 0.90 10.74 19.13
CA ASP A 343 2.32 10.40 18.94
C ASP A 343 2.82 9.30 19.88
N TRP A 344 2.40 9.30 21.15
CA TRP A 344 2.77 8.24 22.08
C TRP A 344 2.08 6.92 21.74
N LEU A 345 0.83 6.96 21.26
CA LEU A 345 0.16 5.76 20.77
C LEU A 345 0.78 5.23 19.47
N LEU A 346 1.08 6.12 18.52
CA LEU A 346 1.68 5.79 17.22
C LEU A 346 3.10 5.25 17.37
N SER A 347 3.89 5.82 18.30
CA SER A 347 5.22 5.32 18.63
C SER A 347 5.16 3.92 19.26
N TRP A 348 4.27 3.71 20.24
CA TRP A 348 4.01 2.38 20.79
C TRP A 348 3.66 1.40 19.67
N PHE A 349 2.72 1.76 18.80
CA PHE A 349 2.30 0.93 17.67
C PHE A 349 3.45 0.61 16.71
N ILE A 350 4.17 1.59 16.16
CA ILE A 350 5.27 1.35 15.21
C ILE A 350 6.38 0.45 15.82
N CYS A 351 6.64 0.61 17.13
CA CYS A 351 7.64 -0.17 17.85
C CYS A 351 7.14 -1.54 18.37
N HIS A 352 5.84 -1.85 18.29
CA HIS A 352 5.29 -3.07 18.87
C HIS A 352 5.57 -4.32 18.01
N PRO A 353 5.81 -5.52 18.60
CA PRO A 353 6.24 -6.68 17.83
C PRO A 353 5.20 -7.18 16.82
N GLU A 354 3.91 -7.12 17.20
CA GLU A 354 2.74 -7.66 16.47
C GLU A 354 2.18 -6.72 15.40
N THR A 355 2.84 -5.58 15.14
CA THR A 355 2.32 -4.49 14.30
C THR A 355 2.32 -4.81 12.80
N ASN A 356 1.19 -4.51 12.14
CA ASN A 356 0.98 -4.75 10.72
C ASN A 356 0.74 -3.42 9.96
N LEU A 357 1.78 -2.92 9.30
CA LEU A 357 1.69 -1.76 8.41
C LEU A 357 1.74 -2.23 6.95
N ARG A 358 0.70 -1.89 6.18
CA ARG A 358 0.63 -2.09 4.73
C ARG A 358 1.45 -1.01 4.00
N THR A 359 1.70 -1.24 2.71
CA THR A 359 2.47 -0.36 1.82
C THR A 359 2.12 1.14 1.90
N PRO A 360 0.85 1.59 2.05
CA PRO A 360 0.53 3.01 2.18
C PRO A 360 1.24 3.72 3.33
N ALA A 361 1.34 3.11 4.52
CA ALA A 361 2.02 3.72 5.67
C ALA A 361 3.55 3.81 5.50
N ALA A 362 4.15 2.92 4.70
CA ALA A 362 5.59 2.94 4.42
C ALA A 362 5.95 3.87 3.25
N ARG A 363 5.08 3.98 2.24
CA ARG A 363 5.29 4.83 1.06
C ARG A 363 4.90 6.28 1.33
N CYS A 364 3.76 6.51 1.98
CA CYS A 364 3.23 7.83 2.33
C CYS A 364 3.44 8.08 3.83
N ARG A 365 4.70 8.00 4.29
CA ARG A 365 5.05 7.97 5.73
C ARG A 365 4.58 9.22 6.46
N ASP A 366 4.88 10.39 5.93
CA ASP A 366 4.64 11.66 6.60
C ASP A 366 3.16 12.02 6.52
N GLU A 367 2.51 11.72 5.39
CA GLU A 367 1.06 11.80 5.20
C GLU A 367 0.32 10.87 6.16
N PHE A 368 0.82 9.65 6.36
CA PHE A 368 0.28 8.65 7.31
C PHE A 368 0.40 9.13 8.76
N ILE A 369 1.54 9.69 9.17
CA ILE A 369 1.73 10.24 10.53
C ILE A 369 0.78 11.43 10.74
N ALA A 370 0.66 12.35 9.78
CA ALA A 370 -0.23 13.50 9.87
C ALA A 370 -1.72 13.09 9.95
N LEU A 371 -2.16 12.18 9.09
CA LEU A 371 -3.55 11.74 9.05
C LEU A 371 -3.89 10.84 10.25
N PHE A 372 -2.95 10.04 10.76
CA PHE A 372 -3.13 9.28 12.01
C PHE A 372 -3.36 10.21 13.19
N ARG A 373 -2.63 11.33 13.30
CA ARG A 373 -2.89 12.37 14.32
C ARG A 373 -4.32 12.89 14.19
N MET A 374 -4.71 13.38 13.01
CA MET A 374 -6.07 13.92 12.77
C MET A 374 -7.19 12.91 13.09
N ARG A 375 -7.03 11.65 12.68
CA ARG A 375 -8.03 10.58 12.93
C ARG A 375 -8.03 10.12 14.39
N PHE A 376 -6.89 10.16 15.07
CA PHE A 376 -6.79 9.94 16.52
C PHE A 376 -7.46 11.07 17.30
N ASP A 377 -7.09 12.33 17.06
CA ASP A 377 -7.59 13.51 17.80
C ASP A 377 -9.11 13.68 17.63
N ARG A 378 -9.64 13.38 16.43
CA ARG A 378 -11.10 13.29 16.16
C ARG A 378 -11.81 12.25 17.05
N ARG A 379 -11.12 11.19 17.47
CA ARG A 379 -11.69 10.05 18.21
C ARG A 379 -11.38 10.08 19.71
N PHE A 380 -10.30 10.75 20.09
CA PHE A 380 -9.79 10.86 21.45
C PHE A 380 -9.31 12.31 21.71
N PRO A 381 -10.20 13.31 21.73
CA PRO A 381 -9.81 14.73 21.83
C PRO A 381 -9.10 15.07 23.14
N ASP A 382 -9.42 14.38 24.23
CA ASP A 382 -8.72 14.48 25.53
C ASP A 382 -7.52 13.52 25.65
N GLY A 383 -7.13 12.85 24.54
CA GLY A 383 -6.16 11.76 24.51
C GLY A 383 -6.71 10.38 24.90
N LEU A 384 -5.93 9.33 24.66
CA LEU A 384 -6.31 7.95 24.99
C LEU A 384 -5.97 7.60 26.44
N LYS A 385 -6.99 7.43 27.26
CA LYS A 385 -6.86 6.91 28.63
C LYS A 385 -6.52 5.41 28.62
N VAL A 386 -5.35 5.04 29.15
CA VAL A 386 -4.89 3.64 29.24
C VAL A 386 -5.00 3.11 30.66
N THR A 387 -5.53 1.89 30.83
CA THR A 387 -5.62 1.21 32.13
C THR A 387 -4.23 0.83 32.64
N LYS A 388 -3.85 1.38 33.81
CA LYS A 388 -2.59 1.08 34.49
C LYS A 388 -2.40 -0.44 34.72
N PRO A 389 -1.34 -1.07 34.18
CA PRO A 389 -1.08 -2.49 34.37
C PRO A 389 -0.57 -2.77 35.80
N ARG A 390 -0.84 -4.00 36.30
CA ARG A 390 -0.41 -4.44 37.65
C ARG A 390 1.06 -4.85 37.73
N LYS A 391 1.67 -5.21 36.60
CA LYS A 391 3.09 -5.59 36.52
C LYS A 391 3.94 -4.33 36.49
N SER A 392 4.99 -4.26 37.29
CA SER A 392 6.00 -3.21 37.19
C SER A 392 7.04 -3.52 36.11
N LEU A 393 7.58 -2.47 35.50
CA LEU A 393 8.72 -2.53 34.59
C LEU A 393 9.97 -2.95 35.35
N THR A 394 10.77 -3.82 34.73
CA THR A 394 12.05 -4.28 35.25
C THR A 394 13.03 -4.29 34.08
N ALA A 395 14.12 -3.54 34.21
CA ALA A 395 15.31 -3.74 33.39
C ALA A 395 16.09 -4.93 33.94
N SER A 396 16.59 -5.81 33.07
CA SER A 396 17.57 -6.84 33.40
C SER A 396 18.85 -6.57 32.63
N TYR A 397 19.97 -6.47 33.34
CA TYR A 397 21.29 -6.26 32.75
C TYR A 397 22.16 -7.50 32.91
N ARG A 398 22.87 -7.86 31.84
CA ARG A 398 24.01 -8.78 31.89
C ARG A 398 25.22 -8.05 31.31
N ALA A 399 26.28 -7.99 32.10
CA ALA A 399 27.54 -7.41 31.66
C ALA A 399 28.10 -8.14 30.43
N ALA A 400 28.68 -7.41 29.49
CA ALA A 400 29.41 -7.97 28.34
C ALA A 400 30.69 -8.69 28.78
N SER A 401 31.28 -8.25 29.90
CA SER A 401 32.33 -8.93 30.66
C SER A 401 31.88 -10.28 31.25
N SER A 402 30.57 -10.51 31.34
CA SER A 402 29.90 -11.65 31.99
C SER A 402 30.22 -11.81 33.49
N GLU A 403 30.83 -10.80 34.12
CA GLU A 403 31.24 -10.84 35.53
C GLU A 403 30.09 -10.62 36.51
N PHE A 404 29.07 -9.88 36.08
CA PHE A 404 27.89 -9.57 36.87
C PHE A 404 26.62 -9.52 36.03
N GLN A 405 25.49 -9.68 36.71
CA GLN A 405 24.15 -9.47 36.17
C GLN A 405 23.29 -8.87 37.27
N GLY A 406 22.30 -8.08 36.92
CA GLY A 406 21.43 -7.39 37.87
C GLY A 406 20.06 -7.10 37.28
N SER A 407 19.15 -6.66 38.14
CA SER A 407 17.86 -6.11 37.72
C SER A 407 17.58 -4.81 38.44
N LEU A 408 16.96 -3.88 37.73
CA LEU A 408 16.54 -2.57 38.22
C LEU A 408 15.05 -2.40 37.94
N ASN A 409 14.27 -2.07 38.97
CA ASN A 409 12.89 -1.66 38.82
C ASN A 409 12.88 -0.13 38.76
N PRO A 410 12.77 0.50 37.57
CA PRO A 410 12.70 1.95 37.46
C PRO A 410 11.55 2.54 38.27
N THR A 411 11.79 3.71 38.86
CA THR A 411 10.79 4.47 39.62
C THR A 411 10.63 5.89 39.13
N VAL A 412 9.42 6.42 39.23
CA VAL A 412 9.09 7.84 39.04
C VAL A 412 8.31 8.27 40.28
N ASP A 413 8.63 9.44 40.85
CA ASP A 413 8.10 9.92 42.14
C ASP A 413 8.15 8.88 43.27
N GLY A 414 9.20 8.05 43.28
CA GLY A 414 9.40 6.96 44.24
C GLY A 414 8.53 5.71 44.02
N LYS A 415 7.64 5.69 43.02
CA LYS A 415 6.75 4.56 42.69
C LYS A 415 7.34 3.71 41.56
N PRO A 416 7.20 2.36 41.57
CA PRO A 416 7.62 1.53 40.45
C PRO A 416 6.81 1.82 39.17
N VAL A 417 7.51 2.05 38.06
CA VAL A 417 6.87 2.31 36.75
C VAL A 417 6.10 1.07 36.28
N PRO A 418 4.87 1.19 35.75
CA PRO A 418 4.11 0.07 35.16
C PRO A 418 4.74 -0.48 33.87
N ASP A 419 4.69 -1.80 33.67
CA ASP A 419 5.11 -2.46 32.42
C ASP A 419 3.97 -2.52 31.41
N ILE A 420 4.10 -1.74 30.33
CA ILE A 420 3.14 -1.71 29.23
C ILE A 420 3.19 -2.92 28.30
N SER A 421 4.24 -3.76 28.37
CA SER A 421 4.57 -4.77 27.35
C SER A 421 3.51 -5.86 27.16
N GLY A 422 2.56 -6.01 28.09
CA GLY A 422 1.42 -6.95 28.01
C GLY A 422 0.09 -6.33 27.61
N LEU A 423 0.01 -5.01 27.35
CA LEU A 423 -1.24 -4.31 27.05
C LEU A 423 -1.51 -4.29 25.54
N ARG A 424 -2.32 -5.24 25.05
CA ARG A 424 -2.76 -5.27 23.64
C ARG A 424 -3.78 -4.18 23.28
N LYS A 425 -4.66 -3.76 24.19
CA LYS A 425 -5.80 -2.90 23.80
C LYS A 425 -5.43 -1.56 23.15
N PRO A 426 -4.38 -0.83 23.59
CA PRO A 426 -3.90 0.36 22.87
C PRO A 426 -3.39 0.02 21.46
N VAL A 427 -2.65 -1.08 21.30
CA VAL A 427 -2.15 -1.56 20.00
C VAL A 427 -3.30 -1.92 19.06
N GLU A 428 -4.36 -2.56 19.54
CA GLU A 428 -5.58 -2.83 18.76
C GLU A 428 -6.25 -1.53 18.27
N ILE A 429 -6.35 -0.52 19.14
CA ILE A 429 -6.93 0.79 18.79
C ILE A 429 -6.07 1.49 17.74
N ALA A 430 -4.74 1.43 17.88
CA ALA A 430 -3.80 1.99 16.92
C ALA A 430 -3.85 1.26 15.57
N GLN A 431 -3.98 -0.08 15.55
CA GLN A 431 -4.14 -0.84 14.30
C GLN A 431 -5.41 -0.43 13.55
N VAL A 432 -6.55 -0.27 14.25
CA VAL A 432 -7.81 0.19 13.61
C VAL A 432 -7.65 1.59 13.00
N LEU A 433 -7.05 2.53 13.72
CA LEU A 433 -6.77 3.87 13.19
C LEU A 433 -5.77 3.82 12.02
N ALA A 434 -4.74 3.00 12.10
CA ALA A 434 -3.77 2.84 11.02
C ALA A 434 -4.40 2.22 9.77
N ASP A 435 -5.34 1.29 9.90
CA ASP A 435 -6.04 0.71 8.75
C ASP A 435 -7.08 1.66 8.13
N GLU A 436 -7.74 2.53 8.92
CA GLU A 436 -8.55 3.67 8.45
C GLU A 436 -7.67 4.59 7.57
N VAL A 437 -6.57 5.09 8.13
CA VAL A 437 -5.59 5.97 7.46
C VAL A 437 -4.94 5.32 6.22
N MET A 438 -4.56 4.04 6.30
CA MET A 438 -3.96 3.33 5.15
C MET A 438 -4.94 3.07 4.01
N ASN A 439 -6.25 3.01 4.28
CA ASN A 439 -7.27 2.90 3.23
C ASN A 439 -7.48 4.25 2.53
N GLU A 440 -7.53 5.35 3.28
CA GLU A 440 -7.62 6.71 2.71
C GLU A 440 -6.41 7.03 1.81
N LEU A 441 -5.20 6.67 2.26
CA LEU A 441 -3.96 6.88 1.51
C LEU A 441 -3.68 5.82 0.42
N ASP A 442 -4.54 4.82 0.24
CA ASP A 442 -4.28 3.71 -0.69
C ASP A 442 -4.27 4.16 -2.15
N LYS A 443 -5.14 5.09 -2.55
CA LYS A 443 -5.15 5.65 -3.92
C LYS A 443 -3.81 6.35 -4.24
N LEU A 444 -3.35 7.25 -3.36
CA LEU A 444 -2.05 7.91 -3.47
C LEU A 444 -0.89 6.91 -3.47
N SER A 445 -0.93 5.92 -2.55
CA SER A 445 0.10 4.88 -2.47
C SER A 445 0.19 4.05 -3.75
N ARG A 446 -0.94 3.71 -4.40
CA ARG A 446 -0.96 3.01 -5.69
C ARG A 446 -0.43 3.89 -6.83
N PHE A 447 -0.70 5.19 -6.81
CA PHE A 447 -0.16 6.15 -7.77
C PHE A 447 1.36 6.28 -7.64
N LEU A 448 1.87 6.62 -6.45
CA LEU A 448 3.32 6.73 -6.18
C LEU A 448 4.05 5.37 -6.28
N GLY A 449 3.32 4.25 -6.25
CA GLY A 449 3.85 2.91 -6.54
C GLY A 449 4.08 2.63 -8.02
N ARG A 450 3.50 3.45 -8.91
CA ARG A 450 3.70 3.42 -10.38
C ARG A 450 4.58 4.57 -10.85
N ASN A 451 4.43 5.74 -10.22
CA ASN A 451 5.07 7.00 -10.57
C ASN A 451 5.89 7.51 -9.36
N PRO A 452 7.11 6.99 -9.08
CA PRO A 452 7.83 7.27 -7.82
C PRO A 452 8.18 8.74 -7.62
N ASP A 453 8.59 9.42 -8.69
CA ASP A 453 9.07 10.80 -8.67
C ASP A 453 7.91 11.83 -8.65
N ALA A 454 6.67 11.39 -8.90
CA ALA A 454 5.51 12.26 -9.06
C ALA A 454 4.88 12.75 -7.74
N ARG A 455 5.56 12.65 -6.58
CA ARG A 455 4.98 13.07 -5.28
C ARG A 455 4.56 14.54 -5.25
N GLY A 456 5.31 15.42 -5.91
CA GLY A 456 4.98 16.84 -5.96
C GLY A 456 3.83 17.19 -6.92
N SER A 457 3.43 16.26 -7.80
CA SER A 457 2.54 16.59 -8.91
C SER A 457 1.13 16.92 -8.46
N VAL A 458 0.44 17.68 -9.32
CA VAL A 458 -0.99 17.96 -9.22
C VAL A 458 -1.80 16.67 -8.99
N GLU A 459 -1.54 15.60 -9.75
CA GLU A 459 -2.22 14.31 -9.57
C GLU A 459 -2.01 13.72 -8.16
N ALA A 460 -0.77 13.71 -7.65
CA ALA A 460 -0.47 13.18 -6.33
C ALA A 460 -1.12 14.01 -5.22
N HIS A 461 -1.03 15.33 -5.30
CA HIS A 461 -1.67 16.22 -4.32
C HIS A 461 -3.21 16.09 -4.38
N ALA A 462 -3.80 15.95 -5.58
CA ALA A 462 -5.23 15.68 -5.70
C ALA A 462 -5.64 14.36 -5.03
N LEU A 463 -4.78 13.33 -5.05
CA LEU A 463 -5.07 12.05 -4.39
C LEU A 463 -4.95 12.08 -2.85
N LEU A 464 -4.44 13.17 -2.24
CA LEU A 464 -4.49 13.37 -0.78
C LEU A 464 -5.94 13.61 -0.30
N PRO A 465 -6.30 13.12 0.91
CA PRO A 465 -7.45 13.63 1.67
C PRO A 465 -7.34 15.14 1.90
N SER A 466 -8.46 15.84 1.78
CA SER A 466 -8.53 17.31 1.77
C SER A 466 -7.95 17.97 3.04
N GLU A 467 -8.05 17.30 4.19
CA GLU A 467 -7.54 17.79 5.47
C GLU A 467 -6.01 17.89 5.49
N LEU A 468 -5.31 17.13 4.64
CA LEU A 468 -3.86 17.16 4.54
C LEU A 468 -3.33 18.31 3.68
N TRP A 469 -4.16 18.96 2.86
CA TRP A 469 -3.69 19.95 1.87
C TRP A 469 -2.98 21.15 2.51
N GLN A 470 -3.38 21.55 3.71
CA GLN A 470 -2.71 22.62 4.48
C GLN A 470 -1.34 22.20 5.03
N SER A 471 -1.15 20.91 5.30
CA SER A 471 0.10 20.34 5.83
C SER A 471 1.10 19.95 4.72
N PHE A 472 0.60 19.73 3.50
CA PHE A 472 1.38 19.30 2.32
C PHE A 472 1.06 20.17 1.08
N PRO A 473 1.23 21.50 1.14
CA PRO A 473 0.83 22.42 0.07
C PRO A 473 1.57 22.16 -1.24
N SER A 474 0.93 22.46 -2.38
CA SER A 474 1.51 22.35 -3.72
C SER A 474 1.22 23.61 -4.53
N GLU A 475 2.28 24.33 -4.93
CA GLU A 475 2.16 25.49 -5.82
C GLU A 475 1.54 25.12 -7.18
N GLU A 476 1.78 23.90 -7.67
CA GLU A 476 1.20 23.43 -8.93
C GLU A 476 -0.33 23.31 -8.80
N MET A 477 -0.80 22.84 -7.64
CA MET A 477 -2.23 22.74 -7.34
C MET A 477 -2.89 24.12 -7.21
N ASP A 478 -2.26 25.08 -6.52
CA ASP A 478 -2.78 26.45 -6.41
C ASP A 478 -2.81 27.16 -7.78
N ARG A 479 -1.81 26.92 -8.64
CA ARG A 479 -1.79 27.41 -10.02
C ARG A 479 -2.90 26.78 -10.86
N LEU A 480 -3.13 25.47 -10.76
CA LEU A 480 -4.25 24.81 -11.46
C LEU A 480 -5.60 25.36 -10.98
N LYS A 481 -5.79 25.49 -9.66
CA LYS A 481 -7.00 26.03 -9.05
C LYS A 481 -7.27 27.48 -9.48
N THR A 482 -6.22 28.29 -9.61
CA THR A 482 -6.32 29.66 -10.11
C THR A 482 -6.76 29.67 -11.58
N TRP A 483 -6.07 28.93 -12.46
CA TRP A 483 -6.42 28.80 -13.88
C TRP A 483 -7.84 28.26 -14.08
N ALA A 484 -8.26 27.26 -13.30
CA ALA A 484 -9.61 26.69 -13.40
C ALA A 484 -10.69 27.71 -13.05
N ASN A 485 -10.47 28.57 -12.03
CA ASN A 485 -11.36 29.71 -11.77
C ASN A 485 -11.39 30.68 -12.96
N GLU A 486 -10.24 31.08 -13.50
CA GLU A 486 -10.20 32.01 -14.64
C GLU A 486 -10.90 31.43 -15.90
N ILE A 487 -10.86 30.11 -16.12
CA ILE A 487 -11.58 29.47 -17.22
C ILE A 487 -13.09 29.49 -16.94
N VAL A 488 -13.54 29.14 -15.73
CA VAL A 488 -14.96 29.21 -15.32
C VAL A 488 -15.51 30.63 -15.44
N GLU A 489 -14.76 31.65 -15.01
CA GLU A 489 -15.14 33.07 -15.14
C GLU A 489 -15.26 33.54 -16.60
N ARG A 490 -14.59 32.86 -17.54
CA ARG A 490 -14.66 33.10 -19.00
C ARG A 490 -15.70 32.23 -19.73
N GLY A 491 -16.58 31.54 -19.00
CA GLY A 491 -17.62 30.68 -19.57
C GLY A 491 -17.24 29.20 -19.71
N GLY A 492 -16.14 28.77 -19.10
CA GLY A 492 -15.79 27.35 -18.91
C GLY A 492 -15.18 26.62 -20.11
N LEU A 493 -15.38 27.09 -21.33
CA LEU A 493 -14.88 26.44 -22.55
C LEU A 493 -13.35 26.49 -22.68
N VAL A 494 -12.73 25.31 -22.79
CA VAL A 494 -11.27 25.14 -22.93
C VAL A 494 -10.94 23.87 -23.73
N PRO A 495 -9.89 23.81 -24.57
CA PRO A 495 -9.54 22.58 -25.30
C PRO A 495 -9.18 21.42 -24.35
N LEU A 496 -9.69 20.23 -24.63
CA LEU A 496 -9.47 19.01 -23.81
C LEU A 496 -7.97 18.78 -23.52
N LYS A 497 -7.13 18.97 -24.55
CA LYS A 497 -5.67 18.87 -24.48
C LYS A 497 -5.01 19.88 -23.55
N GLU A 498 -5.53 21.12 -23.43
CA GLU A 498 -4.98 22.05 -22.42
C GLU A 498 -5.28 21.52 -21.02
N VAL A 499 -6.50 21.04 -20.76
CA VAL A 499 -6.86 20.46 -19.45
C VAL A 499 -5.90 19.34 -19.05
N ILE A 500 -5.65 18.39 -19.94
CA ILE A 500 -4.68 17.30 -19.69
C ILE A 500 -3.26 17.83 -19.48
N VAL A 501 -2.79 18.76 -20.31
CA VAL A 501 -1.41 19.30 -20.18
C VAL A 501 -1.20 20.09 -18.87
N ARG A 502 -2.26 20.73 -18.33
CA ARG A 502 -2.22 21.42 -17.03
C ARG A 502 -2.18 20.47 -15.82
N LEU A 503 -2.60 19.21 -16.00
CA LEU A 503 -2.66 18.18 -14.96
C LEU A 503 -1.48 17.21 -14.98
N GLU A 504 -1.06 16.80 -16.18
CA GLU A 504 -0.12 15.70 -16.41
C GLU A 504 1.17 16.12 -17.16
N GLY A 505 1.25 17.37 -17.64
CA GLY A 505 2.38 17.88 -18.42
C GLY A 505 2.30 17.55 -19.92
N GLU A 506 3.41 17.64 -20.66
CA GLU A 506 3.43 17.38 -22.10
C GLU A 506 3.23 15.88 -22.42
N THR A 507 2.02 15.52 -22.85
CA THR A 507 1.66 14.14 -23.18
C THR A 507 1.89 13.82 -24.67
N SER A 508 2.79 12.89 -24.97
CA SER A 508 3.14 12.48 -26.34
C SER A 508 2.24 11.38 -26.95
N GLY A 509 1.06 11.14 -26.36
CA GLY A 509 0.17 10.01 -26.70
C GLY A 509 -1.26 10.43 -27.07
N LYS A 510 -2.09 9.44 -27.43
CA LYS A 510 -3.54 9.65 -27.62
C LYS A 510 -4.22 9.79 -26.25
N ILE A 511 -5.06 10.80 -26.09
CA ILE A 511 -5.82 11.01 -24.85
C ILE A 511 -6.83 9.86 -24.67
N GLY A 512 -6.72 9.12 -23.56
CA GLY A 512 -7.53 7.92 -23.28
C GLY A 512 -8.63 8.16 -22.24
N LYS A 513 -9.67 7.29 -22.21
CA LYS A 513 -10.80 7.39 -21.26
C LYS A 513 -10.32 7.54 -19.81
N ARG A 514 -9.39 6.68 -19.38
CA ARG A 514 -8.78 6.67 -18.04
C ARG A 514 -8.10 8.00 -17.68
N GLN A 515 -7.47 8.65 -18.66
CA GLN A 515 -6.77 9.92 -18.48
C GLN A 515 -7.75 11.05 -18.21
N MET A 516 -8.79 11.15 -19.05
CA MET A 516 -9.89 12.10 -18.85
C MET A 516 -10.67 11.83 -17.54
N THR A 517 -10.79 10.58 -17.11
CA THR A 517 -11.38 10.22 -15.80
C THR A 517 -10.51 10.68 -14.63
N GLY A 518 -9.19 10.50 -14.71
CA GLY A 518 -8.24 11.04 -13.72
C GLY A 518 -8.28 12.56 -13.66
N ALA A 519 -8.37 13.22 -14.80
CA ALA A 519 -8.53 14.67 -14.91
C ALA A 519 -9.82 15.17 -14.25
N ALA A 520 -10.96 14.50 -14.52
CA ALA A 520 -12.23 14.81 -13.88
C ALA A 520 -12.16 14.64 -12.34
N ASP A 521 -11.52 13.58 -11.85
CA ASP A 521 -11.35 13.33 -10.41
C ASP A 521 -10.45 14.39 -9.73
N ALA A 522 -9.37 14.80 -10.38
CA ALA A 522 -8.47 15.82 -9.86
C ALA A 522 -9.16 17.20 -9.79
N LEU A 523 -9.88 17.58 -10.84
CA LEU A 523 -10.68 18.81 -10.89
C LEU A 523 -11.80 18.80 -9.85
N ALA A 524 -12.50 17.67 -9.68
CA ALA A 524 -13.63 17.57 -8.75
C ALA A 524 -13.22 17.79 -7.29
N ARG A 525 -12.03 17.31 -6.92
CA ARG A 525 -11.45 17.55 -5.59
C ARG A 525 -11.05 19.00 -5.36
N LEU A 526 -10.79 19.77 -6.42
CA LEU A 526 -10.60 21.23 -6.34
C LEU A 526 -11.93 22.02 -6.29
N GLY A 527 -13.06 21.36 -6.53
CA GLY A 527 -14.38 21.98 -6.65
C GLY A 527 -14.79 22.34 -8.09
N PHE A 528 -14.17 21.74 -9.11
CA PHE A 528 -14.50 21.94 -10.53
C PHE A 528 -14.97 20.65 -11.21
N GLY A 529 -16.04 20.74 -11.98
CA GLY A 529 -16.50 19.66 -12.83
C GLY A 529 -15.91 19.79 -14.24
N LEU A 530 -15.79 18.65 -14.92
CA LEU A 530 -15.45 18.54 -16.33
C LEU A 530 -16.67 18.01 -17.09
N ALA A 531 -17.13 18.73 -18.11
CA ALA A 531 -18.18 18.27 -19.03
C ALA A 531 -17.63 18.14 -20.46
N PRO A 532 -17.85 17.01 -21.15
CA PRO A 532 -18.60 15.84 -20.69
C PRO A 532 -17.72 14.93 -19.81
N ASP A 533 -18.25 14.48 -18.65
CA ASP A 533 -17.54 13.55 -17.76
C ASP A 533 -17.47 12.16 -18.44
N PRO A 534 -16.27 11.57 -18.66
CA PRO A 534 -16.09 10.30 -19.38
C PRO A 534 -16.84 9.09 -18.81
N ARG A 535 -17.40 9.19 -17.59
CA ARG A 535 -18.23 8.17 -16.96
C ARG A 535 -19.64 8.10 -17.55
N PHE A 536 -20.21 9.22 -17.98
CA PHE A 536 -21.59 9.33 -18.50
C PHE A 536 -21.66 10.03 -19.87
N ALA A 537 -20.54 10.49 -20.42
CA ALA A 537 -20.43 11.10 -21.73
C ALA A 537 -21.01 10.20 -22.84
N LEU A 538 -21.96 10.73 -23.61
CA LEU A 538 -22.54 10.03 -24.77
C LEU A 538 -21.51 9.83 -25.91
N ARG A 539 -20.46 10.67 -25.93
CA ARG A 539 -19.30 10.62 -26.82
C ARG A 539 -18.08 11.16 -26.07
N SER A 540 -16.90 10.59 -26.31
CA SER A 540 -15.63 11.20 -25.85
C SER A 540 -15.25 12.41 -26.73
N PRO A 541 -14.83 13.55 -26.14
CA PRO A 541 -14.31 14.69 -26.89
C PRO A 541 -12.94 14.36 -27.53
N LYS A 542 -12.63 14.98 -28.68
CA LYS A 542 -11.28 14.91 -29.27
C LYS A 542 -10.30 15.87 -28.55
N PRO A 543 -8.98 15.68 -28.65
CA PRO A 543 -7.98 16.53 -27.97
C PRO A 543 -8.12 18.04 -28.25
N GLU A 544 -8.43 18.41 -29.49
CA GLU A 544 -8.59 19.82 -29.90
C GLU A 544 -10.07 20.28 -29.87
N GLU A 545 -11.01 19.44 -29.44
CA GLU A 545 -12.41 19.85 -29.19
C GLU A 545 -12.49 20.49 -27.79
N PRO A 546 -13.36 21.50 -27.60
CA PRO A 546 -13.55 22.12 -26.29
C PRO A 546 -14.28 21.16 -25.34
N VAL A 547 -14.01 21.35 -24.06
CA VAL A 547 -14.71 20.80 -22.90
C VAL A 547 -15.07 21.96 -21.98
N VAL A 548 -16.10 21.79 -21.14
CA VAL A 548 -16.57 22.83 -20.22
C VAL A 548 -16.08 22.52 -18.80
N LEU A 549 -15.25 23.40 -18.25
CA LEU A 549 -14.99 23.48 -16.82
C LEU A 549 -16.09 24.30 -16.15
N PHE A 550 -16.59 23.84 -15.00
CA PHE A 550 -17.64 24.52 -14.25
C PHE A 550 -17.45 24.36 -12.74
N SER A 551 -17.97 25.28 -11.93
CA SER A 551 -17.90 25.15 -10.47
C SER A 551 -18.88 24.09 -9.95
N LEU A 552 -18.39 23.15 -9.16
CA LEU A 552 -19.20 22.24 -8.34
C LEU A 552 -19.66 22.89 -7.04
N GLY A 553 -19.04 24.02 -6.63
CA GLY A 553 -19.31 24.75 -5.39
C GLY A 553 -18.63 24.17 -4.15
N GLU A 554 -18.32 22.87 -4.15
CA GLU A 554 -17.63 22.14 -3.08
C GLU A 554 -16.71 21.06 -3.67
N PRO A 555 -15.62 20.67 -2.99
CA PRO A 555 -14.85 19.46 -3.32
C PRO A 555 -15.70 18.19 -3.33
N ILE A 556 -15.60 17.38 -4.37
CA ILE A 556 -16.33 16.09 -4.49
C ILE A 556 -15.33 14.93 -4.63
N GLU A 557 -15.44 13.95 -3.72
CA GLU A 557 -14.59 12.74 -3.76
C GLU A 557 -15.14 11.60 -4.61
N ARG A 558 -16.46 11.58 -4.85
CA ARG A 558 -17.18 10.56 -5.63
C ARG A 558 -17.97 11.23 -6.75
N LEU A 559 -17.44 11.19 -7.97
CA LEU A 559 -18.16 11.68 -9.16
C LEU A 559 -19.19 10.68 -9.70
N GLU A 560 -19.07 9.39 -9.36
CA GLU A 560 -19.68 8.27 -10.09
C GLU A 560 -21.19 8.09 -9.90
N ASP A 561 -21.72 8.58 -8.78
CA ASP A 561 -23.12 8.44 -8.42
C ASP A 561 -23.98 9.52 -9.11
N VAL A 562 -24.75 9.12 -10.13
CA VAL A 562 -25.75 9.97 -10.81
C VAL A 562 -27.07 9.22 -11.01
N SER A 563 -28.19 9.92 -10.89
CA SER A 563 -29.53 9.34 -11.00
C SER A 563 -29.88 8.87 -12.42
N VAL A 564 -30.91 8.02 -12.52
CA VAL A 564 -31.52 7.67 -13.82
C VAL A 564 -32.08 8.92 -14.50
N ASN A 565 -32.74 9.81 -13.74
CA ASN A 565 -33.26 11.09 -14.24
C ASN A 565 -32.18 11.94 -14.92
N TYR A 566 -30.99 12.04 -14.32
CA TYR A 566 -29.86 12.76 -14.93
C TYR A 566 -29.43 12.13 -16.27
N ARG A 567 -29.40 10.79 -16.37
CA ARG A 567 -29.03 10.08 -17.59
C ARG A 567 -30.07 10.26 -18.70
N SER A 568 -31.37 10.22 -18.38
CA SER A 568 -32.45 10.49 -19.33
C SER A 568 -32.42 11.94 -19.82
N ALA A 569 -32.32 12.90 -18.90
CA ALA A 569 -32.25 14.32 -19.23
C ALA A 569 -31.00 14.66 -20.08
N LEU A 570 -29.85 14.02 -19.81
CA LEU A 570 -28.64 14.17 -20.64
C LEU A 570 -28.85 13.67 -22.08
N MET A 571 -29.63 12.59 -22.27
CA MET A 571 -29.99 12.07 -23.60
C MET A 571 -30.99 12.99 -24.32
N GLU A 572 -32.07 13.40 -23.65
CA GLU A 572 -33.07 14.34 -24.21
C GLU A 572 -32.41 15.65 -24.65
N LEU A 573 -31.54 16.21 -23.80
CA LEU A 573 -30.81 17.45 -24.06
C LEU A 573 -29.86 17.34 -25.26
N ALA A 574 -29.17 16.19 -25.41
CA ALA A 574 -28.31 15.93 -26.56
C ALA A 574 -29.11 15.84 -27.87
N LEU A 575 -30.35 15.35 -27.82
CA LEU A 575 -31.23 15.21 -28.98
C LEU A 575 -31.91 16.53 -29.34
N GLY A 576 -32.35 17.33 -28.36
CA GLY A 576 -32.79 18.71 -28.58
C GLY A 576 -31.67 19.58 -29.16
N SER A 577 -30.45 19.47 -28.61
CA SER A 577 -29.27 20.16 -29.15
C SER A 577 -28.90 19.68 -30.57
N PHE A 578 -29.14 18.41 -30.93
CA PHE A 578 -28.93 17.94 -32.30
C PHE A 578 -29.93 18.58 -33.28
N VAL A 579 -31.18 18.80 -32.88
CA VAL A 579 -32.17 19.52 -33.71
C VAL A 579 -31.81 21.01 -33.85
N ALA A 580 -31.40 21.68 -32.76
CA ALA A 580 -30.96 23.07 -32.78
C ALA A 580 -29.64 23.33 -33.56
N HIS A 581 -28.91 22.27 -33.95
CA HIS A 581 -27.76 22.36 -34.86
C HIS A 581 -28.12 22.12 -36.34
N ALA A 582 -29.40 21.92 -36.69
CA ALA A 582 -29.80 21.43 -38.01
C ALA A 582 -29.50 22.37 -39.18
N ASP A 583 -29.68 23.69 -39.04
CA ASP A 583 -29.29 24.69 -40.06
C ASP A 583 -27.82 25.17 -39.92
N GLY A 584 -27.16 24.80 -38.82
CA GLY A 584 -25.83 25.25 -38.43
C GLY A 584 -25.77 26.54 -37.58
N ARG A 585 -26.89 27.04 -37.05
CA ARG A 585 -26.97 28.20 -36.13
C ARG A 585 -28.10 28.06 -35.10
N ILE A 586 -27.75 27.62 -33.89
CA ILE A 586 -28.64 27.68 -32.73
C ILE A 586 -29.15 29.12 -32.53
N ALA A 587 -30.46 29.30 -32.48
CA ALA A 587 -31.10 30.58 -32.16
C ALA A 587 -31.26 30.79 -30.65
N GLU A 588 -31.28 32.05 -30.18
CA GLU A 588 -31.46 32.35 -28.76
C GLU A 588 -32.77 31.79 -28.15
N PRO A 589 -33.92 31.72 -28.86
CA PRO A 589 -35.11 31.02 -28.36
C PRO A 589 -34.89 29.53 -28.11
N GLU A 590 -34.21 28.82 -29.02
CA GLU A 590 -33.88 27.39 -28.89
C GLU A 590 -32.93 27.16 -27.70
N ARG A 591 -31.85 27.95 -27.64
CA ARG A 591 -30.90 27.95 -26.52
C ARG A 591 -31.64 28.11 -25.19
N LYS A 592 -32.59 29.05 -25.13
CA LYS A 592 -33.42 29.27 -23.94
C LYS A 592 -34.36 28.11 -23.62
N VAL A 593 -35.01 27.48 -24.60
CA VAL A 593 -35.88 26.31 -24.35
C VAL A 593 -35.07 25.15 -23.76
N LEU A 594 -33.83 24.95 -24.20
CA LEU A 594 -32.92 23.96 -23.61
C LEU A 594 -32.48 24.36 -22.17
N GLU A 595 -32.18 25.64 -21.91
CA GLU A 595 -31.91 26.14 -20.54
C GLU A 595 -33.10 25.97 -19.59
N ASP A 596 -34.32 26.22 -20.08
CA ASP A 596 -35.57 26.08 -19.33
C ASP A 596 -35.88 24.59 -19.06
N GLN A 597 -35.65 23.67 -20.01
CA GLN A 597 -35.76 22.21 -19.80
C GLN A 597 -34.80 21.72 -18.70
N VAL A 598 -33.53 22.14 -18.74
CA VAL A 598 -32.54 21.81 -17.69
C VAL A 598 -32.92 22.39 -16.32
N SER A 599 -33.66 23.50 -16.30
CA SER A 599 -34.13 24.15 -15.09
C SER A 599 -35.42 23.53 -14.52
N ALA A 600 -36.30 23.01 -15.38
CA ALA A 600 -37.52 22.30 -15.02
C ALA A 600 -37.29 20.85 -14.55
N THR A 601 -36.18 20.23 -14.97
CA THR A 601 -35.88 18.82 -14.63
C THR A 601 -35.62 18.64 -13.12
N VAL A 602 -36.28 17.66 -12.50
CA VAL A 602 -36.13 17.33 -11.07
C VAL A 602 -34.84 16.53 -10.84
N LEU A 603 -33.78 17.28 -10.51
CA LEU A 603 -32.41 16.81 -10.25
C LEU A 603 -31.86 17.41 -8.95
N SER A 604 -30.81 16.81 -8.39
CA SER A 604 -30.00 17.47 -7.36
C SER A 604 -29.26 18.70 -7.90
N ASP A 605 -28.80 19.60 -7.02
CA ASP A 605 -28.08 20.80 -7.45
C ASP A 605 -26.75 20.50 -8.15
N GLN A 606 -26.05 19.43 -7.73
CA GLN A 606 -24.84 18.97 -8.40
C GLN A 606 -25.14 18.41 -9.79
N GLU A 607 -26.18 17.59 -9.95
CA GLU A 607 -26.65 17.09 -11.25
C GLU A 607 -27.13 18.21 -12.17
N ARG A 608 -27.85 19.22 -11.65
CA ARG A 608 -28.28 20.38 -12.45
C ARG A 608 -27.10 21.22 -12.92
N ARG A 609 -26.05 21.40 -12.09
CA ARG A 609 -24.77 22.03 -12.51
C ARG A 609 -24.10 21.22 -13.62
N ARG A 610 -23.97 19.90 -13.45
CA ARG A 610 -23.43 18.99 -14.48
C ARG A 610 -24.23 19.08 -15.78
N LEU A 611 -25.56 19.07 -15.72
CA LEU A 611 -26.41 19.07 -16.92
C LEU A 611 -26.33 20.40 -17.68
N ARG A 612 -26.27 21.55 -16.98
CA ARG A 612 -25.99 22.86 -17.61
C ARG A 612 -24.63 22.92 -18.29
N ALA A 613 -23.59 22.34 -17.68
CA ALA A 613 -22.27 22.27 -18.32
C ALA A 613 -22.24 21.35 -19.54
N ASN A 614 -23.08 20.31 -19.58
CA ASN A 614 -23.27 19.48 -20.78
C ASN A 614 -24.11 20.21 -21.85
N LEU A 615 -25.06 21.08 -21.49
CA LEU A 615 -25.74 21.96 -22.45
C LEU A 615 -24.72 22.83 -23.19
N GLU A 616 -23.93 23.63 -22.47
CA GLU A 616 -22.89 24.48 -23.08
C GLU A 616 -21.90 23.68 -23.94
N TRP A 617 -21.60 22.42 -23.55
CA TRP A 617 -20.80 21.53 -24.38
C TRP A 617 -21.50 21.11 -25.68
N PHE A 618 -22.78 20.70 -25.63
CA PHE A 618 -23.54 20.35 -26.85
C PHE A 618 -23.79 21.55 -27.76
N LEU A 619 -23.94 22.75 -27.22
CA LEU A 619 -24.04 23.99 -28.01
C LEU A 619 -22.71 24.30 -28.72
N ALA A 620 -21.57 24.09 -28.06
CA ALA A 620 -20.24 24.30 -28.63
C ALA A 620 -19.74 23.16 -29.55
N VAL A 621 -20.21 21.92 -29.34
CA VAL A 621 -19.78 20.71 -30.06
C VAL A 621 -21.03 19.94 -30.56
N PRO A 622 -21.37 20.04 -31.86
CA PRO A 622 -22.56 19.40 -32.43
C PRO A 622 -22.66 17.90 -32.10
N PRO A 623 -23.79 17.41 -31.56
CA PRO A 623 -23.96 16.01 -31.19
C PRO A 623 -23.93 15.06 -32.41
N ASP A 624 -23.28 13.92 -32.24
CA ASP A 624 -23.03 12.96 -33.31
C ASP A 624 -24.10 11.86 -33.34
N MET A 625 -25.04 11.95 -34.29
CA MET A 625 -26.13 10.99 -34.42
C MET A 625 -25.70 9.54 -34.68
N THR A 626 -24.49 9.29 -35.20
CA THR A 626 -24.01 7.91 -35.38
C THR A 626 -23.71 7.26 -34.02
N LEU A 627 -23.16 8.03 -33.09
CA LEU A 627 -22.81 7.60 -31.74
C LEU A 627 -24.03 7.64 -30.81
N LEU A 628 -24.89 8.66 -30.92
CA LEU A 628 -26.18 8.72 -30.21
C LEU A 628 -27.07 7.53 -30.58
N ARG A 629 -27.13 7.11 -31.85
CA ARG A 629 -27.95 5.97 -32.28
C ARG A 629 -27.62 4.67 -31.56
N ARG A 630 -26.35 4.45 -31.17
CA ARG A 630 -25.98 3.29 -30.34
C ARG A 630 -26.61 3.39 -28.95
N LYS A 631 -26.50 4.55 -28.29
CA LYS A 631 -27.11 4.76 -26.96
C LYS A 631 -28.63 4.82 -26.97
N LEU A 632 -29.25 5.29 -28.06
CA LEU A 632 -30.70 5.23 -28.27
C LEU A 632 -31.26 3.80 -28.32
N LYS A 633 -30.49 2.82 -28.80
CA LYS A 633 -30.91 1.40 -28.77
C LYS A 633 -30.89 0.78 -27.37
N GLU A 634 -30.12 1.34 -26.44
CA GLU A 634 -30.06 0.89 -25.04
C GLU A 634 -31.24 1.44 -24.20
N VAL A 635 -32.06 2.33 -24.76
CA VAL A 635 -33.17 3.01 -24.08
C VAL A 635 -34.50 2.30 -24.36
N GLY A 636 -35.17 1.84 -23.29
CA GLY A 636 -36.45 1.13 -23.36
C GLY A 636 -37.64 1.98 -23.83
N GLN A 637 -38.71 1.30 -24.27
CA GLN A 637 -39.88 1.92 -24.91
C GLN A 637 -40.53 3.04 -24.07
N ASP A 638 -40.57 2.91 -22.74
CA ASP A 638 -41.18 3.90 -21.84
C ASP A 638 -40.58 5.31 -21.98
N SER A 639 -39.29 5.41 -22.34
CA SER A 639 -38.61 6.70 -22.53
C SER A 639 -38.82 7.30 -23.93
N GLN A 640 -39.33 6.54 -24.90
CA GLN A 640 -39.57 7.04 -26.26
C GLN A 640 -40.67 8.10 -26.34
N ALA A 641 -41.59 8.12 -25.38
CA ALA A 641 -42.61 9.18 -25.28
C ALA A 641 -41.99 10.51 -24.82
N ALA A 642 -41.12 10.48 -23.80
CA ALA A 642 -40.43 11.67 -23.28
C ALA A 642 -39.47 12.27 -24.32
N ILE A 643 -38.66 11.42 -24.98
CA ILE A 643 -37.74 11.85 -26.04
C ILE A 643 -38.49 12.55 -27.20
N ARG A 644 -39.65 12.03 -27.62
CA ARG A 644 -40.47 12.68 -28.66
C ARG A 644 -41.05 14.02 -28.21
N ALA A 645 -41.56 14.10 -26.97
CA ALA A 645 -42.05 15.36 -26.42
C ALA A 645 -40.94 16.43 -26.33
N ALA A 646 -39.71 16.03 -25.97
CA ALA A 646 -38.54 16.93 -25.95
C ALA A 646 -38.14 17.41 -27.36
N LEU A 647 -38.11 16.51 -28.36
CA LEU A 647 -37.82 16.85 -29.76
C LEU A 647 -38.84 17.83 -30.35
N VAL A 648 -40.14 17.59 -30.13
CA VAL A 648 -41.21 18.48 -30.58
C VAL A 648 -41.16 19.83 -29.85
N GLY A 649 -40.86 19.82 -28.54
CA GLY A 649 -40.70 21.04 -27.75
C GLY A 649 -39.53 21.91 -28.21
N ALA A 650 -38.41 21.31 -28.59
CA ALA A 650 -37.25 22.02 -29.14
C ALA A 650 -37.58 22.71 -30.48
N ALA A 651 -38.18 22.00 -31.44
CA ALA A 651 -38.53 22.55 -32.76
C ALA A 651 -39.71 23.55 -32.75
N HIS A 652 -40.34 23.80 -31.60
CA HIS A 652 -41.35 24.85 -31.43
C HIS A 652 -40.79 26.11 -30.73
N ALA A 653 -39.47 26.19 -30.49
CA ALA A 653 -38.88 27.20 -29.62
C ALA A 653 -39.02 28.66 -30.11
N ASP A 654 -38.97 28.90 -31.42
CA ASP A 654 -39.19 30.22 -32.03
C ASP A 654 -40.60 30.37 -32.68
N GLY A 655 -41.25 29.23 -32.96
CA GLY A 655 -42.55 29.14 -33.64
C GLY A 655 -42.48 29.02 -35.17
N ILE A 656 -41.33 28.67 -35.76
CA ILE A 656 -41.12 28.50 -37.20
C ILE A 656 -40.30 27.23 -37.47
N ILE A 657 -40.96 26.06 -37.49
CA ILE A 657 -40.31 24.78 -37.77
C ILE A 657 -39.65 24.79 -39.16
N HIS A 658 -38.33 24.65 -39.22
CA HIS A 658 -37.52 24.62 -40.43
C HIS A 658 -37.40 23.21 -41.03
N SER A 659 -37.24 23.12 -42.36
CA SER A 659 -37.14 21.84 -43.09
C SER A 659 -36.00 20.94 -42.61
N ASP A 660 -34.88 21.54 -42.21
CA ASP A 660 -33.70 20.81 -41.77
C ASP A 660 -33.85 20.26 -40.33
N GLU A 661 -34.65 20.92 -39.49
CA GLU A 661 -35.09 20.39 -38.20
C GLU A 661 -36.01 19.19 -38.38
N VAL A 662 -37.03 19.28 -39.25
CA VAL A 662 -37.92 18.13 -39.56
C VAL A 662 -37.10 16.96 -40.10
N ALA A 663 -36.19 17.22 -41.03
CA ALA A 663 -35.27 16.20 -41.54
C ALA A 663 -34.35 15.63 -40.45
N SER A 664 -34.11 16.35 -39.35
CA SER A 664 -33.28 15.90 -38.22
C SER A 664 -34.09 15.14 -37.17
N ILE A 665 -35.33 15.55 -36.88
CA ILE A 665 -36.31 14.76 -36.12
C ILE A 665 -36.58 13.43 -36.83
N GLU A 666 -36.75 13.41 -38.15
CA GLU A 666 -36.85 12.18 -38.95
C GLU A 666 -35.65 11.25 -38.74
N LYS A 667 -34.41 11.78 -38.66
CA LYS A 667 -33.20 10.96 -38.38
C LYS A 667 -33.28 10.34 -36.98
N VAL A 668 -33.82 11.05 -35.99
CA VAL A 668 -34.00 10.52 -34.62
C VAL A 668 -35.12 9.49 -34.56
N TYR A 669 -36.25 9.67 -35.26
CA TYR A 669 -37.32 8.66 -35.34
C TYR A 669 -36.81 7.37 -36.02
N LYS A 670 -36.05 7.49 -37.12
CA LYS A 670 -35.33 6.37 -37.78
C LYS A 670 -34.26 5.73 -36.89
N ALA A 671 -33.72 6.47 -35.90
CA ALA A 671 -32.79 5.93 -34.90
C ALA A 671 -33.50 5.15 -33.79
N LEU A 672 -34.69 5.61 -33.38
CA LEU A 672 -35.59 4.96 -32.40
C LEU A 672 -36.33 3.74 -32.94
N GLY A 673 -36.32 3.50 -34.25
CA GLY A 673 -37.09 2.43 -34.90
C GLY A 673 -38.56 2.79 -35.14
N LEU A 674 -38.90 4.08 -35.15
CA LEU A 674 -40.25 4.59 -35.38
C LEU A 674 -40.46 4.97 -36.85
N ASP A 675 -41.72 4.96 -37.29
CA ASP A 675 -42.12 5.47 -38.61
C ASP A 675 -41.81 6.98 -38.72
N PRO A 676 -41.03 7.43 -39.72
CA PRO A 676 -40.76 8.84 -39.96
C PRO A 676 -42.01 9.71 -40.13
N ALA A 677 -43.12 9.13 -40.62
CA ALA A 677 -44.38 9.85 -40.78
C ALA A 677 -44.94 10.38 -39.44
N LEU A 678 -44.60 9.74 -38.32
CA LEU A 678 -45.00 10.18 -36.99
C LEU A 678 -44.35 11.51 -36.57
N ALA A 679 -43.22 11.90 -37.16
CA ALA A 679 -42.62 13.22 -36.89
C ALA A 679 -43.57 14.36 -37.28
N TYR A 680 -44.26 14.22 -38.42
CA TYR A 680 -45.23 15.22 -38.90
C TYR A 680 -46.49 15.26 -38.04
N SER A 681 -46.99 14.11 -37.56
CA SER A 681 -48.14 14.10 -36.65
C SER A 681 -47.80 14.64 -35.26
N ASP A 682 -46.62 14.30 -34.74
CA ASP A 682 -46.19 14.73 -33.40
C ASP A 682 -45.85 16.23 -33.38
N LEU A 683 -45.29 16.78 -34.48
CA LEU A 683 -45.13 18.22 -34.67
C LEU A 683 -46.48 18.96 -34.74
N HIS A 684 -47.38 18.56 -35.64
CA HIS A 684 -48.69 19.23 -35.76
C HIS A 684 -49.61 19.02 -34.54
N ALA A 685 -49.36 18.02 -33.69
CA ALA A 685 -50.06 17.87 -32.41
C ALA A 685 -49.72 19.00 -31.40
N GLY A 686 -48.63 19.74 -31.60
CA GLY A 686 -48.31 20.95 -30.85
C GLY A 686 -49.17 22.17 -31.24
N GLU A 687 -49.63 22.24 -32.50
CA GLU A 687 -50.45 23.35 -33.00
C GLU A 687 -51.94 23.15 -32.71
N ILE A 688 -52.40 23.61 -31.54
CA ILE A 688 -53.85 23.82 -31.29
C ILE A 688 -54.14 25.29 -30.95
N THR A 689 -54.15 26.13 -31.97
CA THR A 689 -55.12 27.24 -32.12
C THR A 689 -55.37 27.54 -33.59
N ASP A 690 -56.22 26.74 -34.25
CA ASP A 690 -56.75 27.07 -35.57
C ASP A 690 -57.75 28.23 -35.46
N GLY A 691 -57.22 29.44 -35.39
CA GLY A 691 -57.95 30.69 -35.18
C GLY A 691 -57.21 31.89 -35.77
N PRO A 692 -57.93 32.92 -36.26
CA PRO A 692 -57.32 34.03 -36.99
C PRO A 692 -56.37 34.85 -36.10
N ARG A 693 -55.08 34.90 -36.47
CA ARG A 693 -54.06 35.67 -35.75
C ARG A 693 -54.46 37.16 -35.69
N THR A 694 -54.69 37.67 -34.48
CA THR A 694 -55.12 39.06 -34.25
C THR A 694 -53.97 40.05 -34.48
N VAL A 695 -53.93 40.69 -35.64
CA VAL A 695 -52.85 41.62 -36.04
C VAL A 695 -52.84 42.94 -35.24
N ARG A 696 -53.92 43.29 -34.53
CA ARG A 696 -53.97 44.47 -33.66
C ARG A 696 -54.99 44.31 -32.52
N ALA A 697 -54.57 44.58 -31.30
CA ALA A 697 -55.47 44.60 -30.14
C ALA A 697 -56.48 45.76 -30.23
N SER A 698 -57.74 45.48 -29.90
CA SER A 698 -58.80 46.49 -29.85
C SER A 698 -58.71 47.34 -28.59
N GLN A 699 -58.99 48.64 -28.71
CA GLN A 699 -59.23 49.53 -27.57
C GLN A 699 -60.74 49.66 -27.32
N PRO A 700 -61.20 49.79 -26.05
CA PRO A 700 -62.62 49.70 -25.70
C PRO A 700 -63.43 50.91 -26.20
N GLY A 701 -64.00 50.77 -27.40
CA GLY A 701 -65.10 51.61 -27.88
C GLY A 701 -66.37 51.41 -27.06
N ARG A 702 -67.21 52.45 -27.00
CA ARG A 702 -68.48 52.44 -26.25
C ARG A 702 -69.45 51.40 -26.85
N ALA A 703 -70.19 50.70 -26.00
CA ALA A 703 -71.07 49.61 -26.39
C ALA A 703 -72.05 49.99 -27.53
N GLY A 704 -72.02 49.19 -28.60
CA GLY A 704 -72.99 49.18 -29.69
C GLY A 704 -73.83 47.89 -29.67
N GLU A 705 -74.73 47.75 -30.64
CA GLU A 705 -75.70 46.67 -30.70
C GLU A 705 -75.08 45.31 -31.05
N ALA A 706 -75.71 44.22 -30.61
CA ALA A 706 -75.23 42.86 -30.82
C ALA A 706 -75.42 42.41 -32.26
N ILE A 707 -74.35 41.87 -32.86
CA ILE A 707 -74.38 41.25 -34.20
C ILE A 707 -75.02 39.85 -34.05
N PRO A 708 -75.99 39.46 -34.90
CA PRO A 708 -76.57 38.11 -34.86
C PRO A 708 -75.55 37.01 -35.18
N ASP A 709 -75.73 35.83 -34.59
CA ASP A 709 -74.90 34.65 -34.87
C ASP A 709 -74.97 34.26 -36.36
N LEU A 710 -73.80 34.07 -36.98
CA LEU A 710 -73.69 33.56 -38.34
C LEU A 710 -73.85 32.04 -38.36
N GLU A 711 -74.74 31.55 -39.23
CA GLU A 711 -74.98 30.12 -39.39
C GLU A 711 -73.71 29.38 -39.83
N LYS A 712 -73.48 28.18 -39.25
CA LYS A 712 -72.33 27.34 -39.61
C LYS A 712 -72.45 26.86 -41.05
N ALA A 713 -71.65 27.44 -41.94
CA ALA A 713 -71.46 26.92 -43.29
C ALA A 713 -71.01 25.45 -43.23
N SER A 714 -71.77 24.55 -43.87
CA SER A 714 -71.38 23.14 -43.92
C SER A 714 -70.13 22.99 -44.78
N GLY A 715 -69.04 22.50 -44.18
CA GLY A 715 -67.88 22.04 -44.93
C GLY A 715 -68.23 20.92 -45.93
N PRO A 716 -67.35 20.65 -46.91
CA PRO A 716 -67.60 19.68 -47.96
C PRO A 716 -67.75 18.27 -47.39
N LYS A 717 -68.90 17.62 -47.63
CA LYS A 717 -69.09 16.20 -47.30
C LYS A 717 -68.23 15.34 -48.22
N LEU A 718 -67.28 14.61 -47.63
CA LEU A 718 -66.56 13.54 -48.30
C LEU A 718 -67.52 12.41 -48.69
N ASP A 719 -67.43 11.97 -49.94
CA ASP A 719 -68.27 10.90 -50.48
C ASP A 719 -67.73 9.52 -50.07
N ALA A 720 -68.42 8.90 -49.11
CA ALA A 720 -68.07 7.57 -48.60
C ALA A 720 -68.07 6.49 -49.70
N SER A 721 -68.85 6.65 -50.78
CA SER A 721 -68.86 5.69 -51.89
C SER A 721 -67.56 5.74 -52.70
N ARG A 722 -66.99 6.94 -52.90
CA ARG A 722 -65.66 7.11 -53.50
C ARG A 722 -64.55 6.58 -52.61
N ILE A 723 -64.64 6.76 -51.29
CA ILE A 723 -63.64 6.22 -50.34
C ILE A 723 -63.65 4.68 -50.36
N ALA A 724 -64.84 4.06 -50.42
CA ALA A 724 -64.98 2.61 -50.56
C ALA A 724 -64.40 2.10 -51.90
N ALA A 725 -64.69 2.80 -53.01
CA ALA A 725 -64.13 2.46 -54.32
C ALA A 725 -62.59 2.54 -54.35
N ILE A 726 -62.01 3.63 -53.82
CA ILE A 726 -60.55 3.81 -53.75
C ILE A 726 -59.90 2.72 -52.90
N ARG A 727 -60.47 2.36 -51.73
CA ARG A 727 -59.97 1.24 -50.92
C ARG A 727 -60.01 -0.08 -51.69
N SER A 728 -61.12 -0.39 -52.37
CA SER A 728 -61.27 -1.62 -53.15
C SER A 728 -60.25 -1.71 -54.30
N ASP A 729 -59.95 -0.59 -54.98
CA ASP A 729 -58.88 -0.56 -55.99
C ASP A 729 -57.49 -0.67 -55.36
N THR A 730 -57.25 -0.12 -54.17
CA THR A 730 -55.95 -0.26 -53.47
C THR A 730 -55.71 -1.71 -53.04
N GLU A 731 -56.73 -2.38 -52.47
CA GLU A 731 -56.67 -3.81 -52.11
C GLU A 731 -56.45 -4.69 -53.35
N ARG A 732 -57.11 -4.36 -54.47
CA ARG A 732 -56.95 -5.06 -55.75
C ARG A 732 -55.56 -4.87 -56.37
N VAL A 733 -54.96 -3.67 -56.24
CA VAL A 733 -53.59 -3.39 -56.68
C VAL A 733 -52.57 -4.12 -55.80
N SER A 734 -52.74 -4.13 -54.47
CA SER A 734 -51.87 -4.91 -53.57
C SER A 734 -51.96 -6.42 -53.83
N SER A 735 -53.15 -6.95 -54.12
CA SER A 735 -53.35 -8.35 -54.49
C SER A 735 -52.59 -8.74 -55.77
N VAL A 736 -52.63 -7.87 -56.80
CA VAL A 736 -51.90 -8.10 -58.06
C VAL A 736 -50.39 -7.92 -57.89
N LEU A 737 -49.93 -6.98 -57.06
CA LEU A 737 -48.51 -6.83 -56.74
C LEU A 737 -47.96 -8.04 -55.97
N GLY A 738 -48.70 -8.55 -54.98
CA GLY A 738 -48.32 -9.77 -54.25
C GLY A 738 -48.10 -10.96 -55.18
N GLN A 739 -48.99 -11.16 -56.16
CA GLN A 739 -48.90 -12.25 -57.14
C GLN A 739 -47.81 -12.06 -58.23
N ILE A 740 -47.09 -10.94 -58.23
CA ILE A 740 -46.00 -10.64 -59.19
C ILE A 740 -44.62 -10.74 -58.51
N PHE A 741 -44.55 -10.61 -57.18
CA PHE A 741 -43.32 -10.73 -56.40
C PHE A 741 -43.16 -12.09 -55.69
N ASP A 742 -44.10 -13.00 -55.86
CA ASP A 742 -44.03 -14.37 -55.36
C ASP A 742 -43.09 -15.21 -56.23
N VAL A 743 -41.79 -15.11 -55.95
CA VAL A 743 -40.72 -15.91 -56.57
C VAL A 743 -40.29 -16.97 -55.56
N GLU A 744 -40.39 -18.24 -55.94
CA GLU A 744 -40.00 -19.38 -55.11
C GLU A 744 -38.48 -19.40 -54.87
N GLU A 745 -38.02 -18.86 -53.74
CA GLU A 745 -36.74 -19.24 -53.14
C GLU A 745 -36.98 -20.32 -52.08
N GLU A 746 -36.35 -21.48 -52.25
CA GLU A 746 -36.51 -22.64 -51.36
C GLU A 746 -35.84 -22.37 -49.99
N GLU A 747 -36.59 -21.92 -48.99
CA GLU A 747 -36.15 -22.00 -47.59
C GLU A 747 -35.95 -23.46 -47.19
N SER A 748 -34.72 -23.95 -47.29
CA SER A 748 -34.30 -25.28 -46.80
C SER A 748 -34.26 -25.28 -45.26
N GLY A 749 -35.45 -25.25 -44.64
CA GLY A 749 -35.64 -25.11 -43.20
C GLY A 749 -35.10 -26.29 -42.39
N LEU A 750 -33.83 -26.21 -41.97
CA LEU A 750 -33.29 -27.07 -40.93
C LEU A 750 -33.67 -26.53 -39.55
N SER A 751 -34.84 -26.99 -39.07
CA SER A 751 -35.26 -26.84 -37.68
C SER A 751 -34.29 -27.59 -36.75
N ALA A 752 -33.28 -26.87 -36.24
CA ALA A 752 -32.43 -27.34 -35.17
C ALA A 752 -33.19 -27.24 -33.85
N THR A 753 -33.33 -28.37 -33.16
CA THR A 753 -33.96 -28.46 -31.83
C THR A 753 -33.30 -27.53 -30.82
N ALA A 754 -34.10 -27.00 -29.89
CA ALA A 754 -33.64 -26.13 -28.81
C ALA A 754 -32.70 -26.84 -27.82
N ASN A 755 -31.42 -26.93 -28.17
CA ASN A 755 -30.33 -27.18 -27.24
C ASN A 755 -29.91 -25.81 -26.67
N GLN A 756 -30.01 -25.64 -25.36
CA GLN A 756 -29.49 -24.46 -24.67
C GLN A 756 -27.96 -24.43 -24.82
N SER A 757 -27.38 -23.23 -25.04
CA SER A 757 -25.94 -23.08 -25.02
C SER A 757 -25.41 -23.20 -23.59
N GLN A 758 -24.30 -23.93 -23.43
CA GLN A 758 -23.65 -24.17 -22.12
C GLN A 758 -22.89 -22.94 -21.59
N LEU A 759 -22.86 -21.84 -22.36
CA LEU A 759 -22.29 -20.56 -21.99
C LEU A 759 -23.28 -19.46 -22.38
N ALA A 760 -23.76 -18.72 -21.38
CA ALA A 760 -24.68 -17.61 -21.61
C ALA A 760 -24.02 -16.52 -22.47
N GLY A 761 -24.75 -15.99 -23.46
CA GLY A 761 -24.26 -14.99 -24.41
C GLY A 761 -23.72 -15.56 -25.74
N LEU A 762 -23.36 -16.86 -25.79
CA LEU A 762 -22.91 -17.51 -27.03
C LEU A 762 -24.00 -18.41 -27.63
N ASP A 763 -23.95 -18.57 -28.96
CA ASP A 763 -24.68 -19.65 -29.64
C ASP A 763 -23.96 -21.01 -29.46
N PRO A 764 -24.62 -22.15 -29.73
CA PRO A 764 -24.05 -23.48 -29.48
C PRO A 764 -22.70 -23.78 -30.17
N LYS A 765 -22.39 -23.16 -31.33
CA LYS A 765 -21.10 -23.39 -32.02
C LYS A 765 -19.96 -22.63 -31.34
N HIS A 766 -20.13 -21.35 -31.07
CA HIS A 766 -19.11 -20.55 -30.39
C HIS A 766 -18.94 -21.00 -28.93
N GLY A 767 -20.02 -21.43 -28.26
CA GLY A 767 -19.94 -22.05 -26.94
C GLY A 767 -19.10 -23.34 -26.94
N ALA A 768 -19.31 -24.25 -27.90
CA ALA A 768 -18.51 -25.46 -28.04
C ALA A 768 -17.03 -25.15 -28.36
N LEU A 769 -16.76 -24.15 -29.22
CA LEU A 769 -15.42 -23.66 -29.51
C LEU A 769 -14.71 -23.15 -28.24
N VAL A 770 -15.36 -22.29 -27.44
CA VAL A 770 -14.78 -21.78 -26.18
C VAL A 770 -14.45 -22.92 -25.21
N LEU A 771 -15.36 -23.88 -25.03
CA LEU A 771 -15.14 -25.05 -24.18
C LEU A 771 -13.99 -25.94 -24.65
N GLU A 772 -13.65 -25.96 -25.94
CA GLU A 772 -12.46 -26.64 -26.46
C GLU A 772 -11.18 -25.81 -26.23
N LEU A 773 -11.22 -24.51 -26.52
CA LEU A 773 -10.08 -23.59 -26.43
C LEU A 773 -9.46 -23.54 -25.01
N VAL A 774 -10.29 -23.47 -23.96
CA VAL A 774 -9.84 -23.33 -22.57
C VAL A 774 -9.04 -24.53 -22.04
N ASN A 775 -8.95 -25.65 -22.78
CA ASN A 775 -8.18 -26.83 -22.37
C ASN A 775 -6.67 -26.71 -22.63
N ARG A 776 -6.22 -25.66 -23.33
CA ARG A 776 -4.79 -25.35 -23.54
C ARG A 776 -4.50 -23.90 -23.17
N GLU A 777 -3.24 -23.65 -22.81
CA GLU A 777 -2.75 -22.29 -22.52
C GLU A 777 -2.44 -21.49 -23.80
N HIS A 778 -2.21 -22.18 -24.94
CA HIS A 778 -1.81 -21.60 -26.22
C HIS A 778 -2.28 -22.46 -27.41
N TRP A 779 -2.58 -21.81 -28.54
CA TRP A 779 -2.92 -22.42 -29.82
C TRP A 779 -2.16 -21.76 -30.98
N SER A 780 -1.53 -22.55 -31.85
CA SER A 780 -0.96 -21.99 -33.08
C SER A 780 -2.06 -21.59 -34.08
N GLU A 781 -1.78 -20.60 -34.93
CA GLU A 781 -2.73 -20.08 -35.94
C GLU A 781 -3.38 -21.21 -36.76
N THR A 782 -2.56 -22.13 -37.27
CA THR A 782 -3.04 -23.27 -38.07
C THR A 782 -3.78 -24.33 -37.26
N GLU A 783 -3.69 -24.37 -35.93
CA GLU A 783 -4.52 -25.24 -35.08
C GLU A 783 -5.87 -24.58 -34.78
N PHE A 784 -5.87 -23.28 -34.48
CA PHE A 784 -7.08 -22.48 -34.29
C PHE A 784 -7.99 -22.50 -35.53
N GLU A 785 -7.42 -22.32 -36.72
CA GLU A 785 -8.15 -22.48 -38.00
C GLU A 785 -8.82 -23.85 -38.13
N LYS A 786 -8.12 -24.93 -37.77
CA LYS A 786 -8.66 -26.30 -37.87
C LYS A 786 -9.81 -26.52 -36.90
N ILE A 787 -9.74 -25.97 -35.69
CA ILE A 787 -10.79 -26.11 -34.67
C ILE A 787 -12.02 -25.26 -35.03
N CYS A 788 -11.82 -24.03 -35.49
CA CYS A 788 -12.91 -23.22 -36.06
C CYS A 788 -13.59 -23.97 -37.22
N ALA A 789 -12.80 -24.57 -38.13
CA ALA A 789 -13.33 -25.37 -39.23
C ALA A 789 -14.11 -26.62 -38.76
N SER A 790 -13.68 -27.32 -37.69
CA SER A 790 -14.45 -28.46 -37.15
C SER A 790 -15.75 -28.06 -36.46
N HIS A 791 -15.85 -26.85 -35.90
CA HIS A 791 -17.12 -26.27 -35.41
C HIS A 791 -17.95 -25.61 -36.52
N GLY A 792 -17.44 -25.58 -37.76
CA GLY A 792 -18.12 -24.99 -38.92
C GLY A 792 -18.22 -23.46 -38.82
N LEU A 793 -17.10 -22.83 -38.44
CA LEU A 793 -16.90 -21.39 -38.24
C LEU A 793 -15.66 -20.91 -39.01
N MET A 794 -15.63 -19.62 -39.39
CA MET A 794 -14.45 -18.98 -39.99
C MET A 794 -13.58 -18.35 -38.90
N ALA A 795 -12.27 -18.64 -38.90
CA ALA A 795 -11.36 -18.28 -37.81
C ALA A 795 -11.42 -16.80 -37.37
N ALA A 796 -11.35 -15.86 -38.31
CA ALA A 796 -11.37 -14.43 -37.99
C ALA A 796 -12.69 -13.98 -37.32
N GLY A 797 -13.84 -14.45 -37.79
CA GLY A 797 -15.15 -14.13 -37.19
C GLY A 797 -15.38 -14.87 -35.87
N ALA A 798 -14.87 -16.09 -35.75
CA ALA A 798 -14.91 -16.85 -34.50
C ALA A 798 -14.07 -16.18 -33.40
N LEU A 799 -12.88 -15.67 -33.75
CA LEU A 799 -12.03 -14.89 -32.86
C LEU A 799 -12.72 -13.60 -32.39
N GLU A 800 -13.34 -12.85 -33.31
CA GLU A 800 -14.07 -11.61 -33.00
C GLU A 800 -15.21 -11.88 -32.00
N VAL A 801 -16.10 -12.84 -32.29
CA VAL A 801 -17.23 -13.21 -31.41
C VAL A 801 -16.78 -13.75 -30.05
N VAL A 802 -15.74 -14.59 -30.01
CA VAL A 802 -15.22 -15.17 -28.77
C VAL A 802 -14.53 -14.14 -27.88
N ASN A 803 -13.82 -13.17 -28.46
CA ASN A 803 -13.19 -12.10 -27.71
C ASN A 803 -14.19 -11.01 -27.28
N GLU A 804 -15.19 -10.68 -28.11
CA GLU A 804 -16.29 -9.78 -27.72
C GLU A 804 -17.06 -10.34 -26.51
N TRP A 805 -17.42 -11.62 -26.53
CA TRP A 805 -18.01 -12.32 -25.38
C TRP A 805 -17.10 -12.33 -24.13
N GLY A 806 -15.79 -12.54 -24.32
CA GLY A 806 -14.81 -12.42 -23.24
C GLY A 806 -14.88 -11.06 -22.55
N PHE A 807 -14.85 -9.97 -23.34
CA PHE A 807 -14.97 -8.61 -22.80
C PHE A 807 -16.32 -8.34 -22.14
N GLU A 808 -17.45 -8.84 -22.69
CA GLU A 808 -18.77 -8.62 -22.09
C GLU A 808 -18.95 -9.29 -20.72
N ILE A 809 -18.35 -10.46 -20.50
CA ILE A 809 -18.53 -11.24 -19.27
C ILE A 809 -17.38 -11.03 -18.26
N TYR A 810 -16.15 -10.78 -18.72
CA TYR A 810 -14.94 -10.79 -17.90
C TYR A 810 -14.05 -9.53 -18.01
N ASP A 811 -14.38 -8.55 -18.86
CA ASP A 811 -13.60 -7.31 -19.12
C ASP A 811 -12.18 -7.57 -19.71
N GLU A 812 -11.95 -8.77 -20.26
CA GLU A 812 -10.70 -9.19 -20.94
C GLU A 812 -11.02 -10.11 -22.15
N ALA A 813 -10.18 -10.11 -23.18
CA ALA A 813 -10.27 -11.05 -24.30
C ALA A 813 -9.99 -12.50 -23.86
N LEU A 814 -10.65 -13.50 -24.46
CA LEU A 814 -10.30 -14.91 -24.21
C LEU A 814 -8.98 -15.30 -24.88
N LEU A 815 -8.67 -14.72 -26.05
CA LEU A 815 -7.51 -15.03 -26.88
C LEU A 815 -6.69 -13.76 -27.18
N ASP A 816 -5.42 -13.74 -26.79
CA ASP A 816 -4.46 -12.67 -27.11
C ASP A 816 -3.58 -13.08 -28.32
N GLU A 817 -3.36 -12.16 -29.27
CA GLU A 817 -2.64 -12.41 -30.52
C GLU A 817 -1.12 -12.25 -30.33
N TYR A 818 -0.44 -13.32 -29.93
CA TYR A 818 1.02 -13.31 -29.72
C TYR A 818 1.70 -14.62 -30.15
N ASP A 819 2.27 -14.64 -31.35
CA ASP A 819 2.92 -15.82 -31.99
C ASP A 819 1.99 -17.04 -32.08
N GLY A 820 0.68 -16.77 -32.26
CA GLY A 820 -0.43 -17.69 -32.07
C GLY A 820 -1.51 -17.00 -31.23
N TYR A 821 -2.33 -17.79 -30.54
CA TYR A 821 -3.37 -17.34 -29.63
C TYR A 821 -3.10 -17.87 -28.22
N ASP A 822 -2.68 -16.99 -27.30
CA ASP A 822 -2.58 -17.30 -25.87
C ASP A 822 -3.97 -17.19 -25.22
N VAL A 823 -4.35 -18.16 -24.40
CA VAL A 823 -5.69 -18.21 -23.77
C VAL A 823 -5.64 -17.56 -22.38
N SER A 824 -6.55 -16.62 -22.08
CA SER A 824 -6.62 -15.97 -20.77
C SER A 824 -6.78 -17.01 -19.66
N PRO A 825 -5.84 -17.08 -18.68
CA PRO A 825 -5.89 -18.07 -17.62
C PRO A 825 -7.01 -17.75 -16.61
N GLU A 826 -7.36 -16.47 -16.42
CA GLU A 826 -8.39 -16.06 -15.47
C GLU A 826 -9.79 -16.45 -16.00
N ILE A 827 -10.05 -16.24 -17.29
CA ILE A 827 -11.28 -16.68 -17.95
C ILE A 827 -11.34 -18.21 -18.05
N ALA A 828 -10.23 -18.87 -18.41
CA ALA A 828 -10.18 -20.33 -18.50
C ALA A 828 -10.37 -21.03 -17.14
N GLU A 829 -9.91 -20.45 -16.03
CA GLU A 829 -10.18 -20.95 -14.67
C GLU A 829 -11.63 -20.69 -14.24
N ALA A 830 -12.20 -19.53 -14.58
CA ALA A 830 -13.60 -19.20 -14.31
C ALA A 830 -14.58 -20.17 -15.01
N ILE A 831 -14.36 -20.48 -16.29
CA ILE A 831 -15.20 -21.40 -17.07
C ILE A 831 -15.11 -22.82 -16.52
N LYS A 832 -13.90 -23.33 -16.20
CA LYS A 832 -13.72 -24.66 -15.59
C LYS A 832 -14.45 -24.78 -14.25
N LYS A 833 -14.37 -23.75 -13.41
CA LYS A 833 -15.08 -23.68 -12.14
C LYS A 833 -16.61 -23.64 -12.30
N MET A 834 -17.12 -23.04 -13.38
CA MET A 834 -18.54 -23.09 -13.71
C MET A 834 -18.97 -24.53 -14.01
N MET A 835 -18.22 -25.23 -14.87
CA MET A 835 -18.48 -26.64 -15.21
C MET A 835 -18.40 -27.57 -13.99
N GLU A 836 -17.40 -27.38 -13.11
CA GLU A 836 -17.29 -28.13 -11.84
C GLU A 836 -18.50 -27.91 -10.93
N THR A 837 -19.14 -26.73 -10.99
CA THR A 837 -20.33 -26.41 -10.20
C THR A 837 -21.59 -27.07 -10.78
N GLU A 838 -21.79 -27.00 -12.10
CA GLU A 838 -22.93 -27.64 -12.77
C GLU A 838 -22.91 -29.18 -12.60
N VAL A 839 -21.74 -29.81 -12.66
CA VAL A 839 -21.61 -31.27 -12.44
C VAL A 839 -22.01 -31.65 -11.00
N ALA A 840 -21.69 -30.83 -10.00
CA ALA A 840 -22.05 -31.10 -8.60
C ALA A 840 -23.57 -30.98 -8.34
N ASP A 841 -24.24 -29.98 -8.93
CA ASP A 841 -25.69 -29.83 -8.81
C ASP A 841 -26.47 -30.97 -9.49
N VAL A 842 -25.94 -31.55 -10.57
CA VAL A 842 -26.58 -32.69 -11.26
C VAL A 842 -26.48 -33.99 -10.46
N GLU A 843 -25.34 -34.27 -9.80
CA GLU A 843 -25.24 -35.46 -8.93
C GLU A 843 -26.21 -35.37 -7.74
N THR A 844 -26.39 -34.18 -7.14
CA THR A 844 -27.31 -34.00 -6.00
C THR A 844 -28.80 -34.07 -6.35
N GLN A 845 -29.18 -33.97 -7.63
CA GLN A 845 -30.57 -34.17 -8.08
C GLN A 845 -30.90 -35.64 -8.45
N THR A 846 -29.94 -36.56 -8.35
CA THR A 846 -30.09 -37.95 -8.84
C THR A 846 -29.91 -39.01 -7.72
N THR A 847 -30.27 -38.68 -6.47
CA THR A 847 -30.25 -39.60 -5.31
C THR A 847 -31.50 -39.51 -4.44
#